data_AF-A0A970Z584-F1
#
_entry.id   AF-A0A970Z584-F1
#
_cell.length_a   1.000
_cell.length_b   1.000
_cell.length_c   1.000
_cell.angle_alpha   90.00
_cell.angle_beta   90.00
_cell.angle_gamma   90.00
#
_symmetry.space_group_name_H-M   'P 1'
#
loop_
_entity.id
_entity.type
_entity.pdbx_description
1 polymer ?
#
loop_
_entity_poly.entity_id
_entity_poly.type
_entity_poly.pdbx_seq_one_letter_code
_entity_poly.pdbx_strand_id
1 'polypeptide(L)'
;MSVRDETARSAPDSGRPAAPSRRERWERERESRRPSRAGRQPGTSPVEYRLDGGFPVLLADALARARAARTLTEAVRELLTLAGTVEERVGRRGLTDAELLAVELLTERAEEPTDPVLTGAVGLSTSGRLLVSLPDQRVPSRPEARAGVARWVGWTAADVARYRELAGAVRERDREDLAACRAWLRELDQRDLAAVVADLRRGALRTAPFTLYRGEAVFTNFRERNNLTGKTLAPGHPQCLLTGLEDLDVDLWSDDEAELVVCLHLLVASGGYHRIEECNVAQVRLRRIAEFLGDKAAGYRDAGVLPAVPGEPDGAAAPADGAERVRSLAVLAEQLRSARARLIGNDTVVYRRIQGPLMVKDECLAAPLPSPDALEAELCTLLGVALPTGADSLAGIAEAVRRDPAWLAEPVGGFGTGLEHLVHAVVTAAIGAFGADFAMSRGLRSMPRLVAALRAEAWEEITAWELPDYYCCVLTSPEAPSRFGSRERCADAAWAMAARMQYNSWHFLPGNLPRVAAVEARDHYVPPVVPDISLLSDQHHRGHVAARVRYCVRSPQQVRVLGRPLAGFVDLRLLRCEGPAFTEPDLVVAHRLSAVVAAGVEAVAALVEQGASVEVEAFDHGWHRRVHLGTTGAAGQD
;
A
#
# COMPACT_ATOMS: atom_id res chain seq x y z
N MET A 1 -87.31 12.22 -14.64
CA MET A 1 -87.11 13.66 -14.32
C MET A 1 -86.36 13.72 -12.99
N SER A 2 -85.25 14.41 -12.76
CA SER A 2 -84.46 15.38 -13.54
C SER A 2 -83.27 15.80 -12.64
N VAL A 3 -82.02 15.73 -13.15
CA VAL A 3 -80.91 16.73 -13.01
C VAL A 3 -80.25 16.90 -11.60
N ARG A 4 -78.95 16.56 -11.34
CA ARG A 4 -77.62 17.13 -11.77
C ARG A 4 -77.47 18.64 -11.44
N ASP A 5 -76.35 19.28 -11.10
CA ASP A 5 -74.94 18.96 -10.83
C ASP A 5 -74.29 20.18 -10.11
N GLU A 6 -73.14 19.93 -9.46
CA GLU A 6 -71.94 20.77 -9.29
C GLU A 6 -71.96 22.19 -8.66
N THR A 7 -71.10 22.39 -7.65
CA THR A 7 -69.81 23.12 -7.83
C THR A 7 -68.86 22.94 -6.64
N ALA A 8 -67.64 22.52 -6.97
CA ALA A 8 -66.49 22.30 -6.11
C ALA A 8 -65.75 23.61 -5.76
N ARG A 9 -65.14 23.67 -4.57
CA ARG A 9 -64.06 24.60 -4.22
C ARG A 9 -62.84 23.82 -3.74
N SER A 10 -61.72 24.12 -4.38
CA SER A 10 -60.38 23.60 -4.17
C SER A 10 -59.81 23.93 -2.79
N ALA A 11 -59.21 22.93 -2.13
CA ALA A 11 -58.30 23.10 -0.99
C ALA A 11 -56.85 22.83 -1.44
N PRO A 12 -55.84 23.52 -0.87
CA PRO A 12 -54.46 23.43 -1.31
C PRO A 12 -53.81 22.10 -0.93
N ASP A 13 -53.08 21.55 -1.88
CA ASP A 13 -52.27 20.33 -1.81
C ASP A 13 -51.20 20.46 -0.71
N SER A 14 -51.45 19.84 0.44
CA SER A 14 -50.55 19.83 1.58
C SER A 14 -49.72 18.55 1.61
N GLY A 15 -48.45 18.67 1.25
CA GLY A 15 -47.38 17.99 1.97
C GLY A 15 -46.86 16.68 1.39
N ARG A 16 -46.26 16.72 0.19
CA ARG A 16 -45.08 15.87 -0.04
C ARG A 16 -43.90 16.51 0.72
N PRO A 17 -43.20 15.77 1.60
CA PRO A 17 -41.99 16.32 2.22
C PRO A 17 -40.99 16.66 1.11
N ALA A 18 -40.50 17.91 1.11
CA ALA A 18 -39.47 18.35 0.18
C ALA A 18 -38.25 17.44 0.30
N ALA A 19 -37.68 17.05 -0.84
CA ALA A 19 -36.44 16.28 -0.85
C ALA A 19 -35.37 17.04 -0.03
N PRO A 20 -34.61 16.35 0.85
CA PRO A 20 -33.68 17.02 1.74
C PRO A 20 -32.64 17.80 0.94
N SER A 21 -32.30 18.98 1.44
CA SER A 21 -31.28 19.83 0.84
C SER A 21 -29.91 19.15 0.84
N ARG A 22 -29.02 19.54 -0.08
CA ARG A 22 -27.63 19.03 -0.16
C ARG A 22 -26.91 19.13 1.21
N ARG A 23 -27.20 20.16 1.98
CA ARG A 23 -26.65 20.39 3.32
C ARG A 23 -27.16 19.35 4.34
N GLU A 24 -28.44 19.04 4.35
CA GLU A 24 -29.04 18.05 5.26
C GLU A 24 -28.66 16.60 4.89
N ARG A 25 -28.32 16.34 3.63
CA ARG A 25 -27.71 15.07 3.21
C ARG A 25 -26.28 14.94 3.75
N TRP A 26 -25.49 16.00 3.60
CA TRP A 26 -24.11 16.04 4.12
C TRP A 26 -24.02 15.97 5.64
N GLU A 27 -24.96 16.55 6.38
CA GLU A 27 -25.02 16.44 7.84
C GLU A 27 -25.30 14.99 8.29
N ARG A 28 -26.19 14.26 7.60
CA ARG A 28 -26.43 12.82 7.84
C ARG A 28 -25.24 11.93 7.46
N GLU A 29 -24.55 12.23 6.36
CA GLU A 29 -23.32 11.53 5.97
C GLU A 29 -22.14 11.87 6.90
N ARG A 30 -22.15 13.04 7.54
CA ARG A 30 -21.21 13.44 8.60
C ARG A 30 -21.43 12.64 9.88
N GLU A 31 -22.68 12.37 10.26
CA GLU A 31 -23.01 11.53 11.42
C GLU A 31 -22.54 10.07 11.25
N SER A 32 -22.52 9.53 10.03
CA SER A 32 -22.09 8.15 9.75
C SER A 32 -20.57 7.92 9.74
N ARG A 33 -19.75 8.92 10.10
CA ARG A 33 -18.29 8.96 9.85
C ARG A 33 -17.43 7.98 10.64
N ARG A 34 -17.96 7.25 11.63
CA ARG A 34 -17.23 6.17 12.33
C ARG A 34 -18.20 5.11 12.87
N PRO A 35 -18.34 3.92 12.25
CA PRO A 35 -19.14 2.82 12.78
C PRO A 35 -18.73 2.35 14.19
N SER A 36 -17.53 2.73 14.67
CA SER A 36 -17.05 2.27 15.97
C SER A 36 -17.43 3.16 17.15
N ARG A 37 -17.72 4.46 17.00
CA ARG A 37 -17.97 5.36 18.17
C ARG A 37 -18.75 6.65 17.84
N ALA A 38 -20.03 6.54 17.46
CA ALA A 38 -21.06 7.55 17.76
C ALA A 38 -22.46 6.97 17.43
N GLY A 39 -23.31 6.85 18.47
CA GLY A 39 -24.77 6.59 18.41
C GLY A 39 -25.35 5.81 17.23
N ARG A 40 -25.39 4.46 17.33
CA ARG A 40 -26.03 3.45 16.43
C ARG A 40 -27.22 4.00 15.61
N GLN A 41 -27.45 3.71 14.31
CA GLN A 41 -27.17 2.56 13.42
C GLN A 41 -26.13 2.88 12.32
N PRO A 42 -25.15 1.98 12.03
CA PRO A 42 -25.34 0.61 11.50
C PRO A 42 -25.43 -0.46 12.60
N GLY A 43 -26.09 -1.60 12.33
CA GLY A 43 -26.32 -2.67 13.32
C GLY A 43 -27.72 -3.31 13.26
N THR A 44 -27.81 -4.63 13.37
CA THR A 44 -28.18 -5.23 14.67
C THR A 44 -27.32 -6.42 15.11
N SER A 45 -26.16 -6.71 14.50
CA SER A 45 -25.28 -7.73 15.09
C SER A 45 -24.55 -7.18 16.33
N PRO A 46 -24.64 -7.85 17.50
CA PRO A 46 -23.77 -7.56 18.64
C PRO A 46 -22.37 -8.08 18.29
N VAL A 47 -21.51 -7.23 17.73
CA VAL A 47 -20.19 -7.72 17.30
C VAL A 47 -19.14 -7.48 18.39
N GLU A 48 -18.93 -8.50 19.22
CA GLU A 48 -17.57 -8.82 19.66
C GLU A 48 -16.85 -9.43 18.45
N TYR A 49 -15.91 -8.70 17.85
CA TYR A 49 -15.04 -9.29 16.84
C TYR A 49 -14.08 -10.23 17.56
N ARG A 50 -14.41 -11.53 17.62
CA ARG A 50 -13.43 -12.57 17.95
C ARG A 50 -12.38 -12.58 16.82
N LEU A 51 -11.18 -12.11 17.13
CA LEU A 51 -10.04 -12.18 16.22
C LEU A 51 -9.44 -13.59 16.33
N ASP A 52 -10.13 -14.58 15.79
CA ASP A 52 -9.66 -15.99 15.78
C ASP A 52 -8.55 -16.22 14.71
N GLY A 53 -7.78 -15.18 14.36
CA GLY A 53 -6.79 -15.19 13.28
C GLY A 53 -5.79 -14.03 13.34
N GLY A 54 -5.00 -13.88 12.29
CA GLY A 54 -3.99 -12.83 12.14
C GLY A 54 -2.58 -13.25 12.61
N PHE A 55 -1.69 -12.26 12.71
CA PHE A 55 -0.25 -12.52 12.84
C PHE A 55 0.16 -13.36 14.06
N PRO A 56 -0.42 -13.22 15.27
CA PRO A 56 -0.06 -14.07 16.41
C PRO A 56 -0.32 -15.57 16.18
N VAL A 57 -1.39 -15.91 15.44
CA VAL A 57 -1.69 -17.30 15.08
C VAL A 57 -0.64 -17.83 14.12
N LEU A 58 -0.27 -17.03 13.11
CA LEU A 58 0.81 -17.38 12.18
C LEU A 58 2.15 -17.64 12.89
N LEU A 59 2.50 -16.81 13.89
CA LEU A 59 3.72 -17.02 14.68
C LEU A 59 3.66 -18.32 15.49
N ALA A 60 2.50 -18.64 16.09
CA ALA A 60 2.31 -19.88 16.83
C ALA A 60 2.46 -21.12 15.93
N ASP A 61 1.90 -21.07 14.71
CA ASP A 61 2.01 -22.14 13.72
C ASP A 61 3.46 -22.34 13.25
N ALA A 62 4.18 -21.26 12.93
CA ALA A 62 5.59 -21.32 12.56
C ALA A 62 6.46 -21.92 13.68
N LEU A 63 6.21 -21.53 14.94
CA LEU A 63 6.90 -22.10 16.10
C LEU A 63 6.56 -23.59 16.28
N ALA A 64 5.30 -23.98 16.10
CA ALA A 64 4.87 -25.37 16.22
C ALA A 64 5.54 -26.26 15.15
N ARG A 65 5.57 -25.81 13.90
CA ARG A 65 6.26 -26.53 12.81
C ARG A 65 7.76 -26.62 13.03
N ALA A 66 8.39 -25.52 13.45
CA ALA A 66 9.82 -25.53 13.75
C ALA A 66 10.17 -26.47 14.92
N ARG A 67 9.31 -26.62 15.92
CA ARG A 67 9.48 -27.60 17.01
C ARG A 67 9.31 -29.05 16.54
N ALA A 68 8.47 -29.28 15.54
CA ALA A 68 8.21 -30.60 14.95
C ALA A 68 9.23 -30.98 13.85
N ALA A 69 10.03 -30.04 13.37
CA ALA A 69 11.03 -30.26 12.34
C ALA A 69 12.11 -31.25 12.79
N ARG A 70 12.56 -32.13 11.88
CA ARG A 70 13.52 -33.19 12.21
C ARG A 70 14.92 -32.62 12.38
N THR A 71 15.31 -31.69 11.51
CA THR A 71 16.63 -31.06 11.51
C THR A 71 16.56 -29.59 11.93
N LEU A 72 17.70 -29.03 12.37
CA LEU A 72 17.78 -27.60 12.66
C LEU A 72 17.60 -26.76 11.40
N THR A 73 18.10 -27.22 10.25
CA THR A 73 17.92 -26.56 8.95
C THR A 73 16.45 -26.45 8.56
N GLU A 74 15.68 -27.53 8.73
CA GLU A 74 14.23 -27.49 8.55
C GLU A 74 13.57 -26.52 9.54
N ALA A 75 13.93 -26.58 10.83
CA ALA A 75 13.38 -25.69 11.84
C ALA A 75 13.62 -24.20 11.51
N VAL A 76 14.86 -23.83 11.18
CA VAL A 76 15.22 -22.46 10.80
C VAL A 76 14.46 -22.02 9.54
N ARG A 77 14.29 -22.90 8.55
CA ARG A 77 13.49 -22.59 7.36
C ARG A 77 12.03 -22.31 7.71
N GLU A 78 11.41 -23.12 8.56
CA GLU A 78 10.03 -22.88 9.03
C GLU A 78 9.90 -21.52 9.74
N LEU A 79 10.90 -21.12 10.54
CA LEU A 79 10.92 -19.83 11.20
C LEU A 79 11.13 -18.66 10.22
N LEU A 80 12.10 -18.75 9.31
CA LEU A 80 12.39 -17.70 8.32
C LEU A 80 11.23 -17.49 7.34
N THR A 81 10.53 -18.56 6.99
CA THR A 81 9.42 -18.53 6.04
C THR A 81 8.07 -18.33 6.73
N LEU A 82 8.01 -18.25 8.06
CA LEU A 82 6.77 -18.25 8.84
C LEU A 82 5.82 -19.36 8.39
N ALA A 83 6.27 -20.61 8.47
CA ALA A 83 5.53 -21.79 7.99
C ALA A 83 5.27 -21.84 6.47
N GLY A 84 6.20 -21.34 5.65
CA GLY A 84 6.07 -21.29 4.19
C GLY A 84 5.20 -20.14 3.67
N THR A 85 4.86 -19.19 4.53
CA THR A 85 3.96 -18.08 4.26
C THR A 85 4.67 -16.88 3.61
N VAL A 86 5.96 -16.72 3.88
CA VAL A 86 6.84 -15.71 3.26
C VAL A 86 8.06 -16.36 2.63
N GLU A 87 8.62 -15.73 1.60
CA GLU A 87 9.84 -16.22 0.95
C GLU A 87 11.03 -16.16 1.94
N GLU A 88 11.90 -17.18 1.95
CA GLU A 88 13.04 -17.26 2.90
C GLU A 88 13.96 -16.03 2.81
N ARG A 89 14.21 -15.52 1.59
CA ARG A 89 15.02 -14.32 1.37
C ARG A 89 14.48 -13.10 2.13
N VAL A 90 13.16 -13.02 2.33
CA VAL A 90 12.51 -11.92 3.05
C VAL A 90 12.74 -12.05 4.55
N GLY A 91 12.57 -13.24 5.12
CA GLY A 91 12.85 -13.49 6.54
C GLY A 91 14.31 -13.23 6.91
N ARG A 92 15.24 -13.46 5.97
CA ARG A 92 16.67 -13.19 6.14
C ARG A 92 17.03 -11.70 6.18
N ARG A 93 16.28 -10.83 5.51
CA ARG A 93 16.57 -9.37 5.42
C ARG A 93 16.65 -8.70 6.79
N GLY A 94 15.89 -9.18 7.78
CA GLY A 94 15.89 -8.62 9.12
C GLY A 94 17.11 -9.00 9.96
N LEU A 95 17.89 -10.01 9.54
CA LEU A 95 19.04 -10.51 10.30
C LEU A 95 20.29 -9.68 10.06
N THR A 96 21.06 -9.44 11.12
CA THR A 96 22.42 -8.91 10.99
C THR A 96 23.33 -9.94 10.33
N ASP A 97 24.49 -9.53 9.81
CA ASP A 97 25.43 -10.49 9.22
C ASP A 97 26.04 -11.43 10.25
N ALA A 98 26.19 -10.94 11.49
CA ALA A 98 26.56 -11.77 12.62
C ALA A 98 25.50 -12.86 12.90
N GLU A 99 24.21 -12.55 12.76
CA GLU A 99 23.12 -13.51 12.89
C GLU A 99 23.02 -14.46 11.69
N LEU A 100 23.20 -13.96 10.47
CA LEU A 100 23.24 -14.79 9.26
C LEU A 100 24.38 -15.80 9.31
N LEU A 101 25.57 -15.36 9.72
CA LEU A 101 26.72 -16.22 9.94
C LEU A 101 26.43 -17.28 11.00
N ALA A 102 25.77 -16.90 12.10
CA ALA A 102 25.40 -17.86 13.13
C ALA A 102 24.41 -18.91 12.60
N VAL A 103 23.41 -18.49 11.83
CA VAL A 103 22.46 -19.39 11.18
C VAL A 103 23.18 -20.35 10.24
N GLU A 104 24.10 -19.85 9.41
CA GLU A 104 24.88 -20.67 8.48
C GLU A 104 25.69 -21.73 9.22
N LEU A 105 26.52 -21.34 10.19
CA LEU A 105 27.34 -22.28 10.96
C LEU A 105 26.53 -23.33 11.73
N LEU A 106 25.36 -22.93 12.26
CA LEU A 106 24.48 -23.84 12.97
C LEU A 106 23.77 -24.84 12.03
N THR A 107 23.42 -24.41 10.81
CA THR A 107 22.67 -25.23 9.83
C THR A 107 23.54 -26.05 8.88
N GLU A 108 24.86 -25.77 8.81
CA GLU A 108 25.84 -26.63 8.13
C GLU A 108 25.96 -28.03 8.77
N ARG A 109 25.50 -28.19 10.01
CA ARG A 109 25.62 -29.43 10.79
C ARG A 109 24.49 -30.40 10.50
N ALA A 110 24.84 -31.68 10.37
CA ALA A 110 23.86 -32.76 10.25
C ALA A 110 23.23 -33.16 11.60
N GLU A 111 24.01 -33.11 12.69
CA GLU A 111 23.60 -33.57 14.02
C GLU A 111 23.89 -32.52 15.11
N GLU A 112 23.12 -32.57 16.20
CA GLU A 112 23.37 -31.72 17.37
C GLU A 112 24.64 -32.17 18.12
N PRO A 113 25.46 -31.23 18.61
CA PRO A 113 26.68 -31.59 19.33
C PRO A 113 26.36 -32.26 20.67
N THR A 114 27.06 -33.34 20.97
CA THR A 114 26.94 -34.08 22.24
C THR A 114 27.62 -33.39 23.42
N ASP A 115 28.59 -32.51 23.17
CA ASP A 115 29.32 -31.73 24.20
C ASP A 115 29.42 -30.24 23.82
N PRO A 116 28.35 -29.45 23.98
CA PRO A 116 28.36 -28.03 23.69
C PRO A 116 29.08 -27.22 24.78
N VAL A 117 29.97 -26.31 24.37
CA VAL A 117 30.61 -25.33 25.28
C VAL A 117 29.70 -24.13 25.58
N LEU A 118 28.67 -23.92 24.75
CA LEU A 118 27.63 -22.92 24.95
C LEU A 118 26.30 -23.43 24.39
N THR A 119 25.22 -23.27 25.15
CA THR A 119 23.86 -23.54 24.69
C THR A 119 23.14 -22.23 24.44
N GLY A 120 22.65 -22.06 23.21
CA GLY A 120 21.81 -20.95 22.77
C GLY A 120 20.42 -21.42 22.36
N ALA A 121 19.66 -20.56 21.68
CA ALA A 121 18.33 -20.87 21.18
C ALA A 121 18.06 -20.25 19.81
N VAL A 122 17.14 -20.86 19.07
CA VAL A 122 16.49 -20.27 17.90
C VAL A 122 14.98 -20.14 18.14
N GLY A 123 14.37 -19.06 17.65
CA GLY A 123 12.96 -18.76 17.87
C GLY A 123 12.46 -17.56 17.06
N LEU A 124 11.33 -16.97 17.47
CA LEU A 124 10.74 -15.80 16.81
C LEU A 124 10.52 -14.65 17.78
N SER A 125 10.68 -13.43 17.28
CA SER A 125 10.14 -12.24 17.93
C SER A 125 8.63 -12.10 17.65
N THR A 126 7.97 -11.21 18.38
CA THR A 126 6.57 -10.83 18.11
C THR A 126 6.38 -10.07 16.80
N SER A 127 7.46 -9.65 16.13
CA SER A 127 7.46 -9.09 14.78
C SER A 127 7.72 -10.13 13.68
N GLY A 128 7.90 -11.40 14.05
CA GLY A 128 8.18 -12.50 13.11
C GLY A 128 9.62 -12.55 12.61
N ARG A 129 10.54 -11.80 13.23
CA ARG A 129 11.97 -11.91 12.94
C ARG A 129 12.55 -13.15 13.63
N LEU A 130 13.40 -13.90 12.91
CA LEU A 130 14.17 -14.99 13.50
C LEU A 130 15.07 -14.44 14.63
N LEU A 131 15.00 -15.08 15.79
CA LEU A 131 15.91 -14.90 16.92
C LEU A 131 16.93 -16.03 16.89
N VAL A 132 18.21 -15.70 17.01
CA VAL A 132 19.31 -16.67 17.14
C VAL A 132 20.28 -16.18 18.23
N SER A 133 20.67 -17.07 19.13
CA SER A 133 21.73 -16.79 20.11
C SER A 133 23.09 -16.76 19.44
N LEU A 134 23.88 -15.72 19.69
CA LEU A 134 25.25 -15.60 19.21
C LEU A 134 26.25 -16.07 20.29
N PRO A 135 27.44 -16.58 19.90
CA PRO A 135 28.48 -16.99 20.85
C PRO A 135 28.95 -15.91 21.83
N ASP A 136 28.88 -14.65 21.42
CA ASP A 136 29.22 -13.46 22.22
C ASP A 136 28.01 -12.85 22.93
N GLN A 137 26.79 -13.35 22.67
CA GLN A 137 25.54 -12.93 23.29
C GLN A 137 24.76 -14.14 23.84
N ARG A 138 24.99 -14.48 25.11
CA ARG A 138 24.36 -15.65 25.78
C ARG A 138 22.83 -15.58 25.79
N VAL A 139 22.27 -14.39 25.71
CA VAL A 139 20.83 -14.12 25.60
C VAL A 139 20.68 -13.12 24.45
N PRO A 140 19.82 -13.38 23.44
CA PRO A 140 19.59 -12.39 22.41
C PRO A 140 19.08 -11.10 23.07
N SER A 141 19.92 -10.07 23.08
CA SER A 141 19.57 -8.70 23.41
C SER A 141 18.72 -8.21 22.25
N ARG A 142 17.41 -8.12 22.45
CA ARG A 142 16.56 -7.41 21.49
C ARG A 142 15.56 -6.58 22.26
N PRO A 143 15.29 -5.34 21.81
CA PRO A 143 14.17 -4.56 22.32
C PRO A 143 12.82 -5.22 21.99
N GLU A 144 12.76 -6.09 20.98
CA GLU A 144 11.56 -6.83 20.60
C GLU A 144 11.19 -7.93 21.59
N ALA A 145 9.89 -8.05 21.87
CA ALA A 145 9.38 -9.16 22.67
C ALA A 145 9.54 -10.49 21.93
N ARG A 146 9.77 -11.57 22.68
CA ARG A 146 9.88 -12.93 22.13
C ARG A 146 8.48 -13.51 21.96
N ALA A 147 8.19 -14.05 20.77
CA ALA A 147 7.00 -14.86 20.55
C ALA A 147 7.19 -16.28 21.11
N GLY A 148 8.39 -16.83 20.99
CA GLY A 148 8.73 -18.11 21.60
C GLY A 148 10.07 -18.68 21.14
N VAL A 149 10.56 -19.67 21.89
CA VAL A 149 11.71 -20.50 21.51
C VAL A 149 11.20 -21.74 20.77
N ALA A 150 11.84 -22.07 19.65
CA ALA A 150 11.56 -23.27 18.88
C ALA A 150 12.50 -24.41 19.26
N ARG A 151 13.81 -24.14 19.35
CA ARG A 151 14.83 -25.16 19.60
C ARG A 151 16.00 -24.59 20.38
N TRP A 152 16.58 -25.39 21.26
CA TRP A 152 17.86 -25.10 21.90
C TRP A 152 18.99 -25.58 20.97
N VAL A 153 20.07 -24.81 20.86
CA VAL A 153 21.16 -25.09 19.93
C VAL A 153 22.50 -25.10 20.67
N GLY A 154 23.32 -26.12 20.43
CA GLY A 154 24.64 -26.24 21.02
C GLY A 154 25.73 -25.66 20.11
N TRP A 155 26.65 -24.90 20.70
CA TRP A 155 27.88 -24.44 20.09
C TRP A 155 29.06 -25.23 20.65
N THR A 156 29.88 -25.82 19.78
CA THR A 156 31.16 -26.45 20.14
C THR A 156 32.26 -25.41 20.21
N ALA A 157 33.40 -25.75 20.82
CA ALA A 157 34.57 -24.87 20.85
C ALA A 157 35.03 -24.46 19.43
N ALA A 158 34.94 -25.39 18.47
CA ALA A 158 35.30 -25.14 17.07
C ALA A 158 34.37 -24.12 16.40
N ASP A 159 33.06 -24.19 16.64
CA ASP A 159 32.13 -23.20 16.08
C ASP A 159 32.35 -21.82 16.67
N VAL A 160 32.59 -21.75 17.98
CA VAL A 160 32.85 -20.47 18.64
C VAL A 160 34.12 -19.84 18.09
N ALA A 161 35.16 -20.63 17.83
CA ALA A 161 36.38 -20.15 17.20
C ALA A 161 36.12 -19.65 15.76
N ARG A 162 35.47 -20.47 14.92
CA ARG A 162 35.13 -20.12 13.53
C ARG A 162 34.21 -18.90 13.45
N TYR A 163 33.21 -18.82 14.31
CA TYR A 163 32.32 -17.67 14.42
C TYR A 163 33.09 -16.40 14.77
N ARG A 164 33.97 -16.44 15.79
CA ARG A 164 34.74 -15.26 16.22
C ARG A 164 35.65 -14.72 15.12
N GLU A 165 36.29 -15.61 14.36
CA GLU A 165 37.11 -15.26 13.21
C GLU A 165 36.27 -14.54 12.14
N LEU A 166 35.19 -15.16 11.68
CA LEU A 166 34.35 -14.61 10.63
C LEU A 166 33.60 -13.34 11.06
N ALA A 167 33.14 -13.28 12.31
CA ALA A 167 32.51 -12.09 12.89
C ALA A 167 33.50 -10.91 13.03
N GLY A 168 34.81 -11.19 13.16
CA GLY A 168 35.86 -10.17 13.12
C GLY A 168 35.86 -9.42 11.79
N ALA A 169 35.87 -10.16 10.67
CA ALA A 169 35.82 -9.58 9.33
C ALA A 169 34.50 -8.85 9.03
N VAL A 170 33.37 -9.31 9.59
CA VAL A 170 32.08 -8.59 9.52
C VAL A 170 32.18 -7.24 10.24
N ARG A 171 32.69 -7.22 11.48
CA ARG A 171 32.83 -5.98 12.26
C ARG A 171 33.77 -4.97 11.63
N GLU A 172 34.81 -5.43 10.93
CA GLU A 172 35.73 -4.52 10.21
C GLU A 172 35.00 -3.82 9.06
N ARG A 173 34.32 -4.60 8.20
CA ARG A 173 33.53 -4.06 7.09
C ARG A 173 32.44 -3.10 7.58
N ASP A 174 31.82 -3.41 8.70
CA ASP A 174 30.83 -2.53 9.35
C ASP A 174 31.40 -1.18 9.78
N ARG A 175 32.66 -1.17 10.23
CA ARG A 175 33.37 0.05 10.60
C ARG A 175 33.77 0.85 9.36
N GLU A 176 34.19 0.19 8.29
CA GLU A 176 34.50 0.83 7.00
C GLU A 176 33.26 1.50 6.37
N ASP A 177 32.12 0.80 6.33
CA ASP A 177 30.87 1.34 5.80
C ASP A 177 30.38 2.56 6.59
N LEU A 178 30.44 2.49 7.92
CA LEU A 178 30.10 3.62 8.78
C LEU A 178 31.07 4.80 8.57
N ALA A 179 32.37 4.53 8.43
CA ALA A 179 33.36 5.56 8.14
C ALA A 179 33.08 6.26 6.80
N ALA A 180 32.68 5.51 5.77
CA ALA A 180 32.25 6.05 4.49
C ALA A 180 31.01 6.96 4.62
N CYS A 181 29.98 6.52 5.36
CA CYS A 181 28.81 7.34 5.65
C CYS A 181 29.18 8.66 6.35
N ARG A 182 30.01 8.59 7.40
CA ARG A 182 30.46 9.79 8.14
C ARG A 182 31.32 10.71 7.28
N ALA A 183 32.21 10.15 6.46
CA ALA A 183 33.02 10.95 5.55
C ALA A 183 32.15 11.75 4.58
N TRP A 184 31.14 11.11 3.97
CA TRP A 184 30.21 11.79 3.06
C TRP A 184 29.38 12.86 3.77
N LEU A 185 28.86 12.59 4.97
CA LEU A 185 28.08 13.58 5.74
C LEU A 185 28.91 14.83 6.09
N ARG A 186 30.21 14.68 6.36
CA ARG A 186 31.12 15.81 6.65
C ARG A 186 31.46 16.65 5.42
N GLU A 187 31.31 16.11 4.22
CA GLU A 187 31.52 16.86 2.97
C GLU A 187 30.33 17.77 2.63
N LEU A 188 29.14 17.51 3.19
CA LEU A 188 27.96 18.35 2.97
C LEU A 188 28.10 19.69 3.71
N ASP A 189 27.72 20.78 3.06
CA ASP A 189 27.52 22.03 3.77
C ASP A 189 26.24 21.98 4.63
N GLN A 190 26.10 22.95 5.54
CA GLN A 190 24.96 22.98 6.47
C GLN A 190 23.61 23.06 5.74
N ARG A 191 23.55 23.71 4.57
CA ARG A 191 22.32 23.86 3.80
C ARG A 191 21.91 22.54 3.16
N ASP A 192 22.86 21.82 2.59
CA ASP A 192 22.64 20.51 1.96
C ASP A 192 22.30 19.44 3.01
N LEU A 193 22.99 19.45 4.16
CA LEU A 193 22.67 18.58 5.29
C LEU A 193 21.24 18.82 5.79
N ALA A 194 20.85 20.09 5.99
CA ALA A 194 19.51 20.46 6.41
C ALA A 194 18.45 20.04 5.36
N ALA A 195 18.76 20.17 4.07
CA ALA A 195 17.87 19.74 2.98
C ALA A 195 17.66 18.23 2.99
N VAL A 196 18.73 17.43 3.18
CA VAL A 196 18.63 15.97 3.31
C VAL A 196 17.75 15.59 4.49
N VAL A 197 18.03 16.11 5.69
CA VAL A 197 17.26 15.79 6.91
C VAL A 197 15.80 16.23 6.79
N ALA A 198 15.53 17.40 6.18
CA ALA A 198 14.17 17.87 5.91
C ALA A 198 13.41 16.96 4.92
N ASP A 199 14.07 16.51 3.85
CA ASP A 199 13.47 15.60 2.88
C ASP A 199 13.16 14.23 3.50
N LEU A 200 14.04 13.71 4.36
CA LEU A 200 13.81 12.45 5.07
C LEU A 200 12.68 12.54 6.09
N ARG A 201 12.58 13.65 6.85
CA ARG A 201 11.43 13.90 7.75
C ARG A 201 10.12 13.95 6.98
N ARG A 202 10.12 14.58 5.81
CA ARG A 202 8.96 14.62 4.90
C ARG A 202 8.66 13.22 4.37
N GLY A 203 9.66 12.48 3.91
CA GLY A 203 9.52 11.10 3.45
C GLY A 203 8.90 10.20 4.52
N ALA A 204 9.41 10.25 5.75
CA ALA A 204 8.87 9.48 6.87
C ALA A 204 7.39 9.81 7.17
N LEU A 205 7.02 11.10 7.13
CA LEU A 205 5.64 11.56 7.33
C LEU A 205 4.69 11.09 6.22
N ARG A 206 5.14 11.13 4.97
CA ARG A 206 4.31 10.98 3.77
C ARG A 206 4.32 9.56 3.17
N THR A 207 5.19 8.69 3.65
CA THR A 207 5.21 7.25 3.33
C THR A 207 4.24 6.50 4.25
N ALA A 208 3.70 5.37 3.76
CA ALA A 208 2.92 4.49 4.62
C ALA A 208 3.81 3.90 5.74
N PRO A 209 3.21 3.21 6.72
CA PRO A 209 3.98 2.63 7.82
C PRO A 209 5.12 1.71 7.38
N PHE A 210 6.29 1.89 7.97
CA PHE A 210 7.48 1.05 7.78
C PHE A 210 8.24 0.85 9.10
N THR A 211 9.04 -0.20 9.14
CA THR A 211 9.94 -0.59 10.23
C THR A 211 11.27 -1.03 9.62
N LEU A 212 12.39 -0.50 10.10
CA LEU A 212 13.74 -0.80 9.65
C LEU A 212 14.58 -1.19 10.86
N TYR A 213 15.66 -1.94 10.63
CA TYR A 213 16.59 -2.35 11.67
C TYR A 213 18.00 -1.85 11.39
N ARG A 214 18.78 -1.58 12.44
CA ARG A 214 20.24 -1.52 12.35
C ARG A 214 20.82 -2.18 13.58
N GLY A 215 21.44 -3.34 13.39
CA GLY A 215 21.78 -4.22 14.51
C GLY A 215 20.51 -4.59 15.29
N GLU A 216 20.46 -4.13 16.53
CA GLU A 216 19.34 -4.30 17.46
C GLU A 216 18.38 -3.10 17.49
N ALA A 217 18.78 -1.95 16.94
CA ALA A 217 17.96 -0.75 16.88
C ALA A 217 16.79 -0.96 15.90
N VAL A 218 15.64 -0.36 16.23
CA VAL A 218 14.43 -0.39 15.43
C VAL A 218 14.05 1.04 15.08
N PHE A 219 13.86 1.34 13.79
CA PHE A 219 13.42 2.64 13.30
C PHE A 219 12.05 2.50 12.64
N THR A 220 11.06 3.24 13.08
CA THR A 220 9.70 3.07 12.56
C THR A 220 8.90 4.35 12.70
N ASN A 221 8.07 4.64 11.68
CA ASN A 221 7.00 5.65 11.74
C ASN A 221 5.64 5.02 12.17
N PHE A 222 5.67 3.77 12.62
CA PHE A 222 4.52 2.95 12.99
C PHE A 222 4.40 2.82 14.53
N ARG A 223 3.20 2.41 14.98
CA ARG A 223 2.66 2.43 16.35
C ARG A 223 3.60 1.99 17.48
N GLU A 224 3.22 2.32 18.73
CA GLU A 224 3.74 1.88 20.05
C GLU A 224 5.24 2.10 20.35
N ARG A 225 6.11 2.12 19.34
CA ARG A 225 7.55 2.36 19.45
C ARG A 225 8.05 3.36 18.40
N ASN A 226 7.15 4.23 17.94
CA ASN A 226 7.42 5.21 16.90
C ASN A 226 8.56 6.16 17.33
N ASN A 227 9.64 6.21 16.55
CA ASN A 227 10.79 7.11 16.72
C ASN A 227 11.13 7.89 15.44
N LEU A 228 10.22 7.88 14.44
CA LEU A 228 10.31 8.67 13.22
C LEU A 228 9.01 9.46 12.99
N THR A 229 9.11 10.58 12.29
CA THR A 229 7.92 11.39 11.97
C THR A 229 6.86 10.54 11.27
N GLY A 230 5.61 10.62 11.74
CA GLY A 230 4.51 9.81 11.22
C GLY A 230 3.17 10.20 11.84
N LYS A 231 2.19 9.29 11.78
CA LYS A 231 0.82 9.58 12.26
C LYS A 231 0.70 9.78 13.77
N THR A 232 1.59 9.17 14.55
CA THR A 232 1.57 9.26 16.02
C THR A 232 2.65 10.16 16.57
N LEU A 233 3.62 10.58 15.75
CA LEU A 233 4.75 11.40 16.15
C LEU A 233 4.87 12.58 15.19
N ALA A 234 4.51 13.78 15.68
CA ALA A 234 4.49 14.98 14.87
C ALA A 234 5.89 15.38 14.39
N PRO A 235 6.00 16.09 13.24
CA PRO A 235 7.26 16.68 12.81
C PRO A 235 7.85 17.58 13.91
N GLY A 236 9.16 17.43 14.18
CA GLY A 236 9.86 18.21 15.20
C GLY A 236 9.65 17.74 16.65
N HIS A 237 8.98 16.61 16.86
CA HIS A 237 8.84 16.04 18.21
C HIS A 237 10.21 15.56 18.73
N PRO A 238 10.58 15.83 20.01
CA PRO A 238 11.90 15.47 20.55
C PRO A 238 12.25 13.97 20.53
N GLN A 239 11.24 13.10 20.44
CA GLN A 239 11.45 11.64 20.32
C GLN A 239 11.67 11.17 18.87
N CYS A 240 11.55 12.05 17.89
CA CYS A 240 11.85 11.73 16.49
C CYS A 240 13.36 11.87 16.28
N LEU A 241 14.01 10.79 15.86
CA LEU A 241 15.46 10.71 15.68
C LEU A 241 16.02 11.71 14.66
N LEU A 242 15.19 12.17 13.73
CA LEU A 242 15.59 13.16 12.73
C LEU A 242 15.44 14.61 13.21
N THR A 243 14.98 14.84 14.43
CA THR A 243 14.72 16.19 14.95
C THR A 243 16.00 16.82 15.49
N GLY A 244 16.40 17.95 14.90
CA GLY A 244 17.54 18.72 15.37
C GLY A 244 18.89 18.20 14.90
N LEU A 245 18.93 17.11 14.12
CA LEU A 245 20.16 16.61 13.52
C LEU A 245 20.80 17.66 12.60
N GLU A 246 19.98 18.46 11.90
CA GLU A 246 20.45 19.53 11.02
C GLU A 246 21.22 20.66 11.74
N ASP A 247 21.03 20.78 13.06
CA ASP A 247 21.65 21.82 13.91
C ASP A 247 22.86 21.29 14.70
N LEU A 248 23.13 19.97 14.64
CA LEU A 248 24.21 19.31 15.35
C LEU A 248 25.38 18.99 14.42
N ASP A 249 26.60 19.09 14.96
CA ASP A 249 27.79 18.57 14.29
C ASP A 249 27.64 17.04 14.06
N VAL A 250 28.00 16.57 12.86
CA VAL A 250 27.95 15.16 12.47
C VAL A 250 28.75 14.26 13.42
N ASP A 251 29.81 14.79 14.04
CA ASP A 251 30.60 14.04 15.03
C ASP A 251 29.84 13.76 16.34
N LEU A 252 28.75 14.50 16.61
CA LEU A 252 27.86 14.26 17.75
C LEU A 252 26.74 13.26 17.43
N TRP A 253 26.53 12.94 16.15
CA TRP A 253 25.53 11.96 15.75
C TRP A 253 25.97 10.56 16.19
N SER A 254 25.04 9.75 16.67
CA SER A 254 25.25 8.33 16.89
C SER A 254 25.55 7.61 15.58
N ASP A 255 26.19 6.44 15.67
CA ASP A 255 26.45 5.61 14.49
C ASP A 255 25.17 5.13 13.81
N ASP A 256 24.10 4.97 14.60
CA ASP A 256 22.76 4.62 14.13
C ASP A 256 22.20 5.73 13.22
N GLU A 257 22.27 6.99 13.67
CA GLU A 257 21.76 8.15 12.95
C GLU A 257 22.53 8.40 11.65
N ALA A 258 23.86 8.38 11.70
CA ALA A 258 24.71 8.63 10.53
C ALA A 258 24.43 7.64 9.39
N GLU A 259 24.36 6.34 9.70
CA GLU A 259 24.12 5.31 8.69
C GLU A 259 22.67 5.31 8.20
N LEU A 260 21.69 5.51 9.10
CA LEU A 260 20.27 5.59 8.74
C LEU A 260 20.02 6.73 7.75
N VAL A 261 20.54 7.93 8.03
CA VAL A 261 20.37 9.10 7.16
C VAL A 261 20.91 8.84 5.76
N VAL A 262 22.12 8.29 5.63
CA VAL A 262 22.73 7.96 4.34
C VAL A 262 21.93 6.88 3.60
N CYS A 263 21.56 5.80 4.29
CA CYS A 263 20.78 4.71 3.68
C CYS A 263 19.42 5.19 3.16
N LEU A 264 18.70 5.97 3.96
CA LEU A 264 17.41 6.53 3.55
C LEU A 264 17.58 7.53 2.40
N HIS A 265 18.62 8.37 2.43
CA HIS A 265 18.91 9.30 1.34
C HIS A 265 19.10 8.57 0.02
N LEU A 266 19.92 7.51 -0.02
CA LEU A 266 20.15 6.69 -1.20
C LEU A 266 18.87 5.99 -1.69
N LEU A 267 18.07 5.43 -0.78
CA LEU A 267 16.78 4.81 -1.12
C LEU A 267 15.83 5.83 -1.74
N VAL A 268 15.65 6.98 -1.11
CA VAL A 268 14.78 8.05 -1.60
C VAL A 268 15.27 8.55 -2.96
N ALA A 269 16.57 8.79 -3.13
CA ALA A 269 17.18 9.16 -4.40
C ALA A 269 16.88 8.12 -5.50
N SER A 270 16.84 6.82 -5.18
CA SER A 270 16.68 5.75 -6.17
C SER A 270 15.29 5.57 -6.80
N GLY A 271 14.26 6.20 -6.24
CA GLY A 271 12.90 6.01 -6.75
C GLY A 271 11.81 6.85 -6.08
N GLY A 272 12.12 7.60 -5.02
CA GLY A 272 11.16 8.34 -4.22
C GLY A 272 10.88 7.66 -2.88
N TYR A 273 9.99 8.25 -2.08
CA TYR A 273 9.79 7.82 -0.69
C TYR A 273 9.25 6.40 -0.52
N HIS A 274 8.63 5.81 -1.55
CA HIS A 274 8.14 4.42 -1.50
C HIS A 274 9.27 3.39 -1.44
N ARG A 275 10.49 3.74 -1.85
CA ARG A 275 11.67 2.84 -1.76
C ARG A 275 12.00 2.45 -0.33
N ILE A 276 11.66 3.30 0.64
CA ILE A 276 11.77 2.99 2.07
C ILE A 276 10.94 1.75 2.41
N GLU A 277 9.74 1.60 1.81
CA GLU A 277 8.85 0.46 2.07
C GLU A 277 9.37 -0.84 1.47
N GLU A 278 10.31 -0.79 0.51
CA GLU A 278 10.92 -2.00 -0.05
C GLU A 278 11.99 -2.62 0.86
N CYS A 279 12.52 -1.81 1.79
CA CYS A 279 13.42 -2.24 2.85
C CYS A 279 12.70 -2.50 4.18
N ASN A 280 11.37 -2.63 4.16
CA ASN A 280 10.61 -2.91 5.39
C ASN A 280 11.09 -4.22 6.03
N VAL A 281 11.24 -4.22 7.35
CA VAL A 281 11.72 -5.34 8.17
C VAL A 281 13.15 -5.78 7.77
N ALA A 282 13.94 -4.91 7.13
CA ALA A 282 15.32 -5.18 6.72
C ALA A 282 16.35 -4.43 7.57
N GLN A 283 17.59 -4.95 7.59
CA GLN A 283 18.76 -4.22 8.08
C GLN A 283 19.13 -3.10 7.10
N VAL A 284 19.10 -1.85 7.55
CA VAL A 284 19.58 -0.69 6.80
C VAL A 284 21.07 -0.48 7.09
N ARG A 285 21.89 -1.07 6.22
CA ARG A 285 23.36 -0.97 6.24
C ARG A 285 23.82 -0.51 4.86
N LEU A 286 24.88 0.28 4.78
CA LEU A 286 25.33 0.84 3.50
C LEU A 286 25.51 -0.23 2.41
N ARG A 287 26.21 -1.33 2.72
CA ARG A 287 26.36 -2.47 1.81
C ARG A 287 25.06 -3.17 1.42
N ARG A 288 24.08 -3.26 2.33
CA ARG A 288 22.75 -3.82 2.01
C ARG A 288 21.98 -2.92 1.04
N ILE A 289 22.14 -1.61 1.19
CA ILE A 289 21.59 -0.65 0.23
C ILE A 289 22.34 -0.75 -1.11
N ALA A 290 23.66 -0.92 -1.10
CA ALA A 290 24.43 -1.15 -2.33
C ALA A 290 23.97 -2.41 -3.08
N GLU A 291 23.82 -3.54 -2.38
CA GLU A 291 23.23 -4.79 -2.92
C GLU A 291 21.85 -4.53 -3.51
N PHE A 292 20.96 -3.87 -2.76
CA PHE A 292 19.61 -3.54 -3.23
C PHE A 292 19.61 -2.68 -4.50
N LEU A 293 20.44 -1.64 -4.57
CA LEU A 293 20.55 -0.79 -5.76
C LEU A 293 21.14 -1.57 -6.94
N GLY A 294 22.12 -2.45 -6.69
CA GLY A 294 22.69 -3.36 -7.69
C GLY A 294 21.64 -4.30 -8.30
N ASP A 295 20.82 -4.93 -7.45
CA ASP A 295 19.72 -5.81 -7.87
C ASP A 295 18.69 -5.05 -8.73
N LYS A 296 18.34 -3.82 -8.34
CA LYS A 296 17.44 -2.96 -9.14
C LYS A 296 18.06 -2.58 -10.47
N ALA A 297 19.35 -2.29 -10.50
CA ALA A 297 20.08 -1.96 -11.71
C ALA A 297 20.10 -3.14 -12.69
N ALA A 298 20.32 -4.36 -12.19
CA ALA A 298 20.25 -5.58 -12.99
C ALA A 298 18.86 -5.75 -13.61
N GLY A 299 17.78 -5.67 -12.81
CA GLY A 299 16.42 -5.79 -13.33
C GLY A 299 16.04 -4.70 -14.34
N TYR A 300 16.57 -3.47 -14.20
CA TYR A 300 16.32 -2.40 -15.15
C TYR A 300 17.16 -2.51 -16.44
N ARG A 301 18.35 -3.14 -16.38
CA ARG A 301 19.13 -3.52 -17.57
C ARG A 301 18.44 -4.62 -18.34
N ASP A 302 17.93 -5.64 -17.65
CA ASP A 302 17.16 -6.74 -18.26
C ASP A 302 15.91 -6.21 -18.98
N ALA A 303 15.28 -5.17 -18.42
CA ALA A 303 14.16 -4.47 -19.04
C ALA A 303 14.56 -3.46 -20.15
N GLY A 304 15.85 -3.30 -20.44
CA GLY A 304 16.36 -2.43 -21.51
C GLY A 304 16.23 -0.93 -21.24
N VAL A 305 15.92 -0.50 -20.02
CA VAL A 305 15.74 0.92 -19.66
C VAL A 305 16.96 1.55 -19.00
N LEU A 306 17.96 0.74 -18.65
CA LEU A 306 19.25 1.18 -18.14
C LEU A 306 20.34 0.60 -19.07
N PRO A 307 21.29 1.41 -19.56
CA PRO A 307 22.33 0.89 -20.45
C PRO A 307 23.23 -0.09 -19.70
N ALA A 308 23.74 -1.09 -20.42
CA ALA A 308 24.84 -1.89 -19.91
C ALA A 308 26.09 -1.00 -19.79
N VAL A 309 26.82 -1.13 -18.67
CA VAL A 309 28.11 -0.45 -18.50
C VAL A 309 29.20 -1.40 -19.01
N PRO A 310 29.94 -1.06 -20.07
CA PRO A 310 31.00 -1.92 -20.58
C PRO A 310 32.11 -2.06 -19.52
N GLY A 311 32.37 -3.30 -19.07
CA GLY A 311 33.46 -3.62 -18.13
C GLY A 311 33.06 -3.70 -16.66
N GLU A 312 31.80 -3.53 -16.29
CA GLU A 312 31.31 -3.90 -14.95
C GLU A 312 30.97 -5.39 -14.90
N PRO A 313 31.57 -6.19 -13.99
CA PRO A 313 30.99 -7.47 -13.61
C PRO A 313 29.63 -7.22 -12.94
N ASP A 314 28.67 -8.13 -13.15
CA ASP A 314 27.36 -8.11 -12.49
C ASP A 314 27.47 -7.77 -11.00
N GLY A 315 27.09 -6.54 -10.63
CA GLY A 315 26.78 -6.18 -9.25
C GLY A 315 27.88 -5.60 -8.35
N ALA A 316 29.03 -5.14 -8.86
CA ALA A 316 29.97 -4.40 -8.01
C ALA A 316 30.73 -3.31 -8.77
N ALA A 317 30.33 -2.05 -8.58
CA ALA A 317 31.23 -0.93 -8.83
C ALA A 317 32.53 -1.16 -8.03
N ALA A 318 33.68 -0.87 -8.64
CA ALA A 318 35.00 -0.97 -8.00
C ALA A 318 34.99 -0.29 -6.60
N PRO A 319 35.74 -0.78 -5.61
CA PRO A 319 35.64 -0.29 -4.25
C PRO A 319 36.22 1.12 -4.13
N ALA A 320 35.38 2.12 -4.36
CA ALA A 320 35.60 3.45 -3.86
C ALA A 320 35.73 3.38 -2.32
N ASP A 321 36.69 4.14 -1.78
CA ASP A 321 36.92 4.29 -0.35
C ASP A 321 36.27 5.58 0.18
N GLY A 322 36.03 5.62 1.49
CA GLY A 322 35.47 6.79 2.17
C GLY A 322 34.18 7.33 1.52
N ALA A 323 34.12 8.65 1.35
CA ALA A 323 32.94 9.34 0.82
C ALA A 323 32.62 9.01 -0.65
N GLU A 324 33.63 8.64 -1.46
CA GLU A 324 33.45 8.31 -2.88
C GLU A 324 32.52 7.10 -3.07
N ARG A 325 32.53 6.16 -2.11
CA ARG A 325 31.59 5.03 -2.09
C ARG A 325 30.14 5.49 -2.06
N VAL A 326 29.81 6.41 -1.17
CA VAL A 326 28.44 6.96 -1.03
C VAL A 326 28.07 7.78 -2.27
N ARG A 327 29.01 8.57 -2.81
CA ARG A 327 28.80 9.36 -4.04
C ARG A 327 28.49 8.48 -5.25
N SER A 328 29.23 7.38 -5.42
CA SER A 328 28.98 6.40 -6.49
C SER A 328 27.59 5.76 -6.38
N LEU A 329 27.16 5.41 -5.16
CA LEU A 329 25.81 4.89 -4.92
C LEU A 329 24.72 5.94 -5.17
N ALA A 330 24.97 7.21 -4.85
CA ALA A 330 24.04 8.30 -5.12
C ALA A 330 23.86 8.53 -6.64
N VAL A 331 24.94 8.41 -7.42
CA VAL A 331 24.87 8.46 -8.89
C VAL A 331 24.03 7.30 -9.43
N LEU A 332 24.28 6.07 -8.96
CA LEU A 332 23.47 4.90 -9.34
C LEU A 332 22.00 5.09 -8.96
N ALA A 333 21.72 5.62 -7.77
CA ALA A 333 20.37 5.90 -7.33
C ALA A 333 19.65 6.87 -8.30
N GLU A 334 20.27 7.97 -8.71
CA GLU A 334 19.65 8.90 -9.66
C GLU A 334 19.42 8.27 -11.05
N GLN A 335 20.35 7.43 -11.51
CA GLN A 335 20.17 6.65 -12.74
C GLN A 335 18.97 5.71 -12.66
N LEU A 336 18.80 5.02 -11.53
CA LEU A 336 17.65 4.15 -11.26
C LEU A 336 16.34 4.94 -11.25
N ARG A 337 16.30 6.12 -10.61
CA ARG A 337 15.12 6.99 -10.61
C ARG A 337 14.72 7.39 -12.03
N SER A 338 15.70 7.81 -12.83
CA SER A 338 15.49 8.15 -14.24
C SER A 338 15.00 6.97 -15.08
N ALA A 339 15.59 5.78 -14.89
CA ALA A 339 15.16 4.56 -15.58
C ALA A 339 13.75 4.13 -15.18
N ARG A 340 13.42 4.20 -13.89
CA ARG A 340 12.08 3.92 -13.35
C ARG A 340 11.01 4.82 -13.97
N ALA A 341 11.30 6.11 -14.15
CA ALA A 341 10.37 7.04 -14.79
C ALA A 341 10.06 6.65 -16.24
N ARG A 342 11.06 6.13 -16.98
CA ARG A 342 10.85 5.60 -18.34
C ARG A 342 9.95 4.36 -18.36
N LEU A 343 10.12 3.45 -17.41
CA LEU A 343 9.29 2.23 -17.32
C LEU A 343 7.80 2.54 -17.13
N ILE A 344 7.48 3.47 -16.23
CA ILE A 344 6.10 3.85 -15.93
C ILE A 344 5.40 4.52 -17.14
N GLY A 345 6.17 5.08 -18.09
CA GLY A 345 5.64 5.71 -19.29
C GLY A 345 5.45 4.77 -20.49
N ASN A 346 5.86 3.51 -20.40
CA ASN A 346 5.83 2.53 -21.49
C ASN A 346 4.76 1.44 -21.25
N ASP A 347 4.64 0.49 -22.17
CA ASP A 347 3.72 -0.67 -22.06
C ASP A 347 4.09 -1.67 -20.94
N THR A 348 5.16 -1.43 -20.20
CA THR A 348 5.58 -2.25 -19.07
C THR A 348 4.79 -1.91 -17.82
N VAL A 349 4.05 -2.88 -17.27
CA VAL A 349 3.38 -2.72 -15.99
C VAL A 349 4.38 -2.89 -14.84
N VAL A 350 4.86 -1.77 -14.31
CA VAL A 350 5.58 -1.72 -13.03
C VAL A 350 4.57 -1.88 -11.91
N TYR A 351 4.78 -2.83 -11.00
CA TYR A 351 3.85 -3.07 -9.88
C TYR A 351 4.58 -3.37 -8.59
N ARG A 352 3.84 -3.39 -7.48
CA ARG A 352 4.37 -3.82 -6.18
C ARG A 352 3.74 -5.13 -5.74
N ARG A 353 4.57 -6.07 -5.30
CA ARG A 353 4.13 -7.26 -4.58
C ARG A 353 4.26 -7.03 -3.09
N ILE A 354 3.16 -7.14 -2.35
CA ILE A 354 3.10 -6.90 -0.91
C ILE A 354 2.91 -8.22 -0.18
N GLN A 355 3.89 -8.60 0.64
CA GLN A 355 3.82 -9.76 1.52
C GLN A 355 3.30 -9.32 2.89
N GLY A 356 1.99 -9.46 3.10
CA GLY A 356 1.28 -8.97 4.28
C GLY A 356 1.85 -9.37 5.64
N PRO A 357 2.33 -10.61 5.86
CA PRO A 357 2.85 -11.04 7.16
C PRO A 357 4.04 -10.21 7.66
N LEU A 358 4.96 -9.81 6.78
CA LEU A 358 6.11 -8.96 7.15
C LEU A 358 5.98 -7.55 6.57
N MET A 359 4.85 -7.23 5.95
CA MET A 359 4.56 -5.95 5.28
C MET A 359 5.64 -5.53 4.26
N VAL A 360 6.40 -6.49 3.72
CA VAL A 360 7.47 -6.24 2.75
C VAL A 360 6.85 -5.96 1.39
N LYS A 361 7.41 -4.96 0.70
CA LYS A 361 7.00 -4.59 -0.64
C LYS A 361 8.18 -4.84 -1.57
N ASP A 362 7.95 -5.49 -2.69
CA ASP A 362 8.95 -5.57 -3.75
C ASP A 362 8.36 -4.90 -4.99
N GLU A 363 9.11 -3.98 -5.60
CA GLU A 363 8.79 -3.53 -6.95
C GLU A 363 9.19 -4.60 -7.98
N CYS A 364 8.24 -4.93 -8.85
CA CYS A 364 8.32 -5.96 -9.87
C CYS A 364 7.96 -5.37 -11.24
N LEU A 365 8.45 -6.01 -12.30
CA LEU A 365 8.07 -5.72 -13.67
C LEU A 365 7.25 -6.89 -14.17
N ALA A 366 6.01 -6.64 -14.60
CA ALA A 366 5.18 -7.71 -15.12
C ALA A 366 5.69 -8.17 -16.49
N ALA A 367 5.56 -9.47 -16.76
CA ALA A 367 5.78 -10.00 -18.10
C ALA A 367 4.77 -9.37 -19.09
N PRO A 368 5.17 -9.13 -20.35
CA PRO A 368 4.24 -8.72 -21.38
C PRO A 368 3.12 -9.75 -21.53
N LEU A 369 1.88 -9.28 -21.59
CA LEU A 369 0.70 -10.12 -21.84
C LEU A 369 0.05 -9.72 -23.17
N PRO A 370 -0.41 -10.70 -23.96
CA PRO A 370 -1.22 -10.41 -25.12
C PRO A 370 -2.47 -9.63 -24.71
N SER A 371 -3.01 -8.85 -25.65
CA SER A 371 -4.24 -8.11 -25.47
C SER A 371 -5.11 -8.28 -26.72
N PRO A 372 -6.36 -8.77 -26.59
CA PRO A 372 -6.93 -9.35 -25.39
C PRO A 372 -6.35 -10.75 -25.08
N ASP A 373 -6.14 -11.06 -23.81
CA ASP A 373 -6.05 -12.45 -23.33
C ASP A 373 -7.46 -13.01 -23.00
N ALA A 374 -7.55 -14.26 -22.52
CA ALA A 374 -8.83 -14.90 -22.24
C ALA A 374 -9.67 -14.15 -21.17
N LEU A 375 -9.04 -13.65 -20.12
CA LEU A 375 -9.70 -12.88 -19.06
C LEU A 375 -10.11 -11.50 -19.59
N GLU A 376 -9.25 -10.86 -20.39
CA GLU A 376 -9.60 -9.61 -21.06
C GLU A 376 -10.79 -9.77 -22.03
N ALA A 377 -10.83 -10.86 -22.79
CA ALA A 377 -11.92 -11.14 -23.73
C ALA A 377 -13.27 -11.39 -23.02
N GLU A 378 -13.25 -12.07 -21.86
CA GLU A 378 -14.44 -12.22 -21.01
C GLU A 378 -14.95 -10.85 -20.53
N LEU A 379 -14.04 -10.00 -20.03
CA LEU A 379 -14.39 -8.63 -19.60
C LEU A 379 -14.96 -7.81 -20.75
N CYS A 380 -14.39 -7.89 -21.95
CA CYS A 380 -14.89 -7.16 -23.12
C CYS A 380 -16.29 -7.64 -23.51
N THR A 381 -16.58 -8.94 -23.38
CA THR A 381 -17.94 -9.46 -23.61
C THR A 381 -18.93 -8.90 -22.59
N LEU A 382 -18.60 -8.92 -21.30
CA LEU A 382 -19.45 -8.39 -20.23
C LEU A 382 -19.70 -6.88 -20.40
N LEU A 383 -18.64 -6.13 -20.73
CA LEU A 383 -18.72 -4.69 -20.93
C LEU A 383 -19.39 -4.30 -22.25
N GLY A 384 -19.25 -5.10 -23.31
CA GLY A 384 -19.91 -4.86 -24.59
C GLY A 384 -21.43 -4.97 -24.52
N VAL A 385 -21.96 -5.74 -23.57
CA VAL A 385 -23.40 -5.79 -23.26
C VAL A 385 -23.83 -4.55 -22.46
N ALA A 386 -22.98 -4.07 -21.56
CA ALA A 386 -23.33 -3.00 -20.62
C ALA A 386 -23.08 -1.58 -21.15
N LEU A 387 -22.11 -1.40 -22.06
CA LEU A 387 -21.60 -0.09 -22.48
C LEU A 387 -21.77 0.13 -23.99
N PRO A 388 -22.12 1.35 -24.43
CA PRO A 388 -22.35 1.66 -25.84
C PRO A 388 -21.03 1.94 -26.60
N THR A 389 -20.08 0.98 -26.59
CA THR A 389 -18.75 1.19 -27.19
C THR A 389 -18.47 0.32 -28.42
N GLY A 390 -19.01 -0.90 -28.47
CA GLY A 390 -18.79 -1.84 -29.57
C GLY A 390 -17.33 -2.31 -29.76
N ALA A 391 -16.47 -2.09 -28.76
CA ALA A 391 -15.06 -2.46 -28.81
C ALA A 391 -14.80 -3.88 -28.26
N ASP A 392 -13.74 -4.52 -28.75
CA ASP A 392 -13.34 -5.91 -28.46
C ASP A 392 -12.10 -6.04 -27.55
N SER A 393 -11.58 -4.89 -27.07
CA SER A 393 -10.45 -4.80 -26.14
C SER A 393 -10.69 -3.72 -25.10
N LEU A 394 -10.05 -3.81 -23.93
CA LEU A 394 -10.21 -2.79 -22.88
C LEU A 394 -9.63 -1.44 -23.32
N ALA A 395 -8.53 -1.45 -24.06
CA ALA A 395 -7.96 -0.26 -24.68
C ALA A 395 -8.92 0.36 -25.71
N GLY A 396 -9.58 -0.47 -26.52
CA GLY A 396 -10.60 -0.03 -27.47
C GLY A 396 -11.84 0.58 -26.80
N ILE A 397 -12.28 0.00 -25.68
CA ILE A 397 -13.38 0.57 -24.86
C ILE A 397 -12.98 1.95 -24.33
N ALA A 398 -11.78 2.08 -23.74
CA ALA A 398 -11.29 3.35 -23.24
C ALA A 398 -11.20 4.42 -24.35
N GLU A 399 -10.77 4.04 -25.56
CA GLU A 399 -10.71 4.94 -26.71
C GLU A 399 -12.09 5.33 -27.23
N ALA A 400 -13.03 4.39 -27.32
CA ALA A 400 -14.41 4.67 -27.69
C ALA A 400 -15.07 5.67 -26.73
N VAL A 401 -14.82 5.52 -25.42
CA VAL A 401 -15.29 6.44 -24.38
C VAL A 401 -14.70 7.85 -24.58
N ARG A 402 -13.41 7.98 -24.92
CA ARG A 402 -12.79 9.28 -25.22
C ARG A 402 -13.35 9.92 -26.49
N ARG A 403 -13.61 9.11 -27.52
CA ARG A 403 -14.08 9.57 -28.82
C ARG A 403 -15.52 10.07 -28.79
N ASP A 404 -16.39 9.42 -28.03
CA ASP A 404 -17.80 9.81 -27.89
C ASP A 404 -18.22 9.85 -26.41
N PRO A 405 -17.85 10.92 -25.67
CA PRO A 405 -18.04 10.98 -24.23
C PRO A 405 -19.41 11.51 -23.81
N ALA A 406 -20.22 12.03 -24.72
CA ALA A 406 -21.43 12.82 -24.39
C ALA A 406 -22.40 12.06 -23.48
N TRP A 407 -22.55 10.75 -23.71
CA TRP A 407 -23.42 9.88 -22.92
C TRP A 407 -23.00 9.77 -21.45
N LEU A 408 -21.74 10.07 -21.10
CA LEU A 408 -21.26 10.04 -19.71
C LEU A 408 -21.96 11.09 -18.82
N ALA A 409 -22.49 12.16 -19.41
CA ALA A 409 -23.22 13.21 -18.70
C ALA A 409 -24.74 12.95 -18.65
N GLU A 410 -25.26 11.98 -19.41
CA GLU A 410 -26.68 11.68 -19.52
C GLU A 410 -27.10 10.53 -18.59
N PRO A 411 -28.37 10.44 -18.17
CA PRO A 411 -28.86 9.30 -17.40
C PRO A 411 -28.80 7.98 -18.19
N VAL A 412 -28.12 6.96 -17.65
CA VAL A 412 -27.96 5.63 -18.28
C VAL A 412 -28.09 4.53 -17.24
N GLY A 413 -28.74 3.41 -17.58
CA GLY A 413 -28.74 2.20 -16.75
C GLY A 413 -29.38 2.35 -15.37
N GLY A 414 -30.27 3.33 -15.19
CA GLY A 414 -30.88 3.66 -13.90
C GLY A 414 -30.02 4.53 -12.98
N PHE A 415 -28.90 5.04 -13.48
CA PHE A 415 -28.07 6.05 -12.82
C PHE A 415 -28.34 7.45 -13.35
N GLY A 416 -27.99 8.48 -12.57
CA GLY A 416 -28.16 9.88 -12.96
C GLY A 416 -27.20 10.29 -14.08
N THR A 417 -26.08 9.58 -14.23
CA THR A 417 -25.05 9.84 -15.24
C THR A 417 -24.51 8.55 -15.86
N GLY A 418 -24.05 8.62 -17.10
CA GLY A 418 -23.34 7.53 -17.76
C GLY A 418 -22.00 7.20 -17.09
N LEU A 419 -21.37 8.18 -16.41
CA LEU A 419 -20.19 7.91 -15.59
C LEU A 419 -20.48 6.93 -14.44
N GLU A 420 -21.58 7.12 -13.73
CA GLU A 420 -22.00 6.19 -12.67
C GLU A 420 -22.28 4.79 -13.23
N HIS A 421 -22.96 4.71 -14.38
CA HIS A 421 -23.20 3.45 -15.08
C HIS A 421 -21.90 2.77 -15.51
N LEU A 422 -20.94 3.51 -16.07
CA LEU A 422 -19.61 3.02 -16.45
C LEU A 422 -18.89 2.41 -15.25
N VAL A 423 -18.80 3.16 -14.15
CA VAL A 423 -18.13 2.72 -12.91
C VAL A 423 -18.81 1.45 -12.37
N HIS A 424 -20.14 1.44 -12.32
CA HIS A 424 -20.90 0.28 -11.86
C HIS A 424 -20.69 -0.96 -12.75
N ALA A 425 -20.74 -0.79 -14.07
CA ALA A 425 -20.54 -1.87 -15.03
C ALA A 425 -19.14 -2.49 -14.91
N VAL A 426 -18.09 -1.65 -14.82
CA VAL A 426 -16.70 -2.11 -14.62
C VAL A 426 -16.55 -2.88 -13.31
N VAL A 427 -17.07 -2.34 -12.20
CA VAL A 427 -16.99 -3.01 -10.89
C VAL A 427 -17.78 -4.34 -10.90
N THR A 428 -18.93 -4.38 -11.56
CA THR A 428 -19.74 -5.60 -11.69
C THR A 428 -19.01 -6.67 -12.51
N ALA A 429 -18.48 -6.30 -13.68
CA ALA A 429 -17.73 -7.23 -14.54
C ALA A 429 -16.49 -7.78 -13.82
N ALA A 430 -15.82 -6.93 -13.03
CA ALA A 430 -14.65 -7.33 -12.27
C ALA A 430 -14.94 -8.40 -11.19
N ILE A 431 -16.13 -8.41 -10.59
CA ILE A 431 -16.50 -9.45 -9.60
C ILE A 431 -16.55 -10.82 -10.26
N GLY A 432 -17.27 -10.92 -11.38
CA GLY A 432 -17.47 -12.18 -12.09
C GLY A 432 -16.17 -12.71 -12.67
N ALA A 433 -15.51 -11.92 -13.53
CA ALA A 433 -14.36 -12.38 -14.30
C ALA A 433 -13.16 -12.75 -13.43
N PHE A 434 -12.91 -12.02 -12.34
CA PHE A 434 -11.78 -12.30 -11.44
C PHE A 434 -12.13 -13.25 -10.29
N GLY A 435 -13.39 -13.66 -10.13
CA GLY A 435 -13.85 -14.40 -8.95
C GLY A 435 -13.47 -13.68 -7.65
N ALA A 436 -13.76 -12.38 -7.58
CA ALA A 436 -13.48 -11.54 -6.41
C ALA A 436 -14.70 -11.52 -5.48
N ASP A 437 -14.49 -11.61 -4.16
CA ASP A 437 -15.57 -11.45 -3.19
C ASP A 437 -16.07 -9.99 -3.14
N PHE A 438 -15.17 -9.03 -3.36
CA PHE A 438 -15.50 -7.61 -3.48
C PHE A 438 -14.71 -7.00 -4.64
N ALA A 439 -15.36 -6.14 -5.41
CA ALA A 439 -14.68 -5.21 -6.30
C ALA A 439 -15.12 -3.78 -5.99
N MET A 440 -14.25 -2.81 -6.22
CA MET A 440 -14.55 -1.42 -5.93
C MET A 440 -13.78 -0.43 -6.81
N SER A 441 -14.42 0.71 -7.07
CA SER A 441 -13.78 1.88 -7.67
C SER A 441 -14.22 3.16 -6.98
N ARG A 442 -13.36 4.18 -7.01
CA ARG A 442 -13.51 5.43 -6.24
C ARG A 442 -13.19 6.64 -7.08
N GLY A 443 -13.72 7.79 -6.67
CA GLY A 443 -13.44 9.08 -7.29
C GLY A 443 -13.98 10.26 -6.48
N LEU A 444 -14.02 11.42 -7.11
CA LEU A 444 -14.62 12.64 -6.59
C LEU A 444 -16.07 12.75 -7.08
N ARG A 445 -16.99 13.22 -6.22
CA ARG A 445 -18.40 13.39 -6.61
C ARG A 445 -18.63 14.52 -7.60
N SER A 446 -17.99 15.67 -7.36
CA SER A 446 -18.25 16.90 -8.12
C SER A 446 -17.06 17.27 -9.01
N MET A 447 -17.12 16.89 -10.28
CA MET A 447 -16.12 17.33 -11.25
C MET A 447 -16.20 18.85 -11.52
N PRO A 448 -17.39 19.49 -11.63
CA PRO A 448 -17.52 20.94 -11.76
C PRO A 448 -16.83 21.72 -10.65
N ARG A 449 -16.98 21.29 -9.39
CA ARG A 449 -16.32 21.93 -8.26
C ARG A 449 -14.80 21.79 -8.33
N LEU A 450 -14.28 20.63 -8.72
CA LEU A 450 -12.84 20.45 -8.92
C LEU A 450 -12.30 21.34 -10.03
N VAL A 451 -12.93 21.35 -11.19
CA VAL A 451 -12.52 22.19 -12.33
C VAL A 451 -12.53 23.67 -11.92
N ALA A 452 -13.58 24.13 -11.24
CA ALA A 452 -13.67 25.51 -10.76
C ALA A 452 -12.55 25.85 -9.75
N ALA A 453 -12.36 25.00 -8.73
CA ALA A 453 -11.34 25.21 -7.70
C ALA A 453 -9.91 25.16 -8.26
N LEU A 454 -9.63 24.26 -9.21
CA LEU A 454 -8.33 24.19 -9.89
C LEU A 454 -8.07 25.42 -10.76
N ARG A 455 -9.06 25.91 -11.52
CA ARG A 455 -8.94 27.15 -12.32
C ARG A 455 -8.68 28.38 -11.44
N ALA A 456 -9.32 28.43 -10.28
CA ALA A 456 -9.17 29.52 -9.32
C ALA A 456 -7.96 29.37 -8.39
N GLU A 457 -7.19 28.28 -8.51
CA GLU A 457 -6.09 27.94 -7.59
C GLU A 457 -6.53 27.93 -6.11
N ALA A 458 -7.77 27.52 -5.85
CA ALA A 458 -8.40 27.51 -4.51
C ALA A 458 -7.92 26.32 -3.66
N TRP A 459 -6.62 26.29 -3.35
CA TRP A 459 -5.96 25.18 -2.63
C TRP A 459 -6.54 24.95 -1.23
N GLU A 460 -6.90 26.02 -0.53
CA GLU A 460 -7.58 25.95 0.77
C GLU A 460 -8.94 25.26 0.67
N GLU A 461 -9.69 25.52 -0.40
CA GLU A 461 -10.97 24.86 -0.62
C GLU A 461 -10.77 23.34 -0.84
N ILE A 462 -9.88 22.97 -1.75
CA ILE A 462 -9.65 21.56 -2.10
C ILE A 462 -9.15 20.76 -0.88
N THR A 463 -8.27 21.36 -0.07
CA THR A 463 -7.73 20.72 1.13
C THR A 463 -8.74 20.63 2.27
N ALA A 464 -9.77 21.46 2.27
CA ALA A 464 -10.87 21.46 3.24
C ALA A 464 -12.02 20.49 2.89
N TRP A 465 -12.02 19.87 1.71
CA TRP A 465 -13.00 18.85 1.35
C TRP A 465 -12.95 17.66 2.32
N GLU A 466 -14.08 16.99 2.48
CA GLU A 466 -14.27 15.93 3.45
C GLU A 466 -14.70 14.62 2.77
N LEU A 467 -14.79 13.52 3.54
CA LEU A 467 -15.11 12.20 2.99
C LEU A 467 -16.36 12.15 2.07
N PRO A 468 -17.48 12.84 2.37
CA PRO A 468 -18.66 12.86 1.52
C PRO A 468 -18.45 13.50 0.14
N ASP A 469 -17.42 14.32 -0.04
CA ASP A 469 -17.07 14.88 -1.37
C ASP A 469 -16.53 13.80 -2.34
N TYR A 470 -16.24 12.60 -1.82
CA TYR A 470 -15.72 11.46 -2.56
C TYR A 470 -16.74 10.32 -2.57
N TYR A 471 -16.70 9.48 -3.59
CA TYR A 471 -17.53 8.28 -3.68
C TYR A 471 -16.66 7.01 -3.73
N CYS A 472 -17.27 5.88 -3.40
CA CYS A 472 -16.74 4.57 -3.70
C CYS A 472 -17.89 3.63 -4.08
N CYS A 473 -17.92 3.18 -5.33
CA CYS A 473 -18.72 2.04 -5.74
C CYS A 473 -18.03 0.78 -5.20
N VAL A 474 -18.74 -0.02 -4.41
CA VAL A 474 -18.28 -1.33 -3.95
C VAL A 474 -19.42 -2.32 -4.08
N LEU A 475 -19.13 -3.42 -4.74
CA LEU A 475 -20.07 -4.50 -4.97
C LEU A 475 -19.47 -5.79 -4.38
N THR A 476 -20.33 -6.75 -4.10
CA THR A 476 -19.97 -8.05 -3.53
C THR A 476 -20.40 -9.17 -4.45
N SER A 477 -19.64 -10.27 -4.47
CA SER A 477 -20.11 -11.50 -5.11
C SER A 477 -21.34 -12.06 -4.39
N PRO A 478 -22.18 -12.86 -5.08
CA PRO A 478 -23.29 -13.57 -4.44
C PRO A 478 -22.86 -14.47 -3.28
N GLU A 479 -21.62 -14.98 -3.29
CA GLU A 479 -21.06 -15.90 -2.29
C GLU A 479 -20.52 -15.17 -1.06
N ALA A 480 -20.15 -13.89 -1.17
CA ALA A 480 -19.50 -13.12 -0.11
C ALA A 480 -20.25 -13.15 1.24
N PRO A 481 -21.60 -13.06 1.31
CA PRO A 481 -22.34 -13.12 2.58
C PRO A 481 -22.06 -14.37 3.42
N SER A 482 -21.79 -15.52 2.78
CA SER A 482 -21.46 -16.76 3.49
C SER A 482 -20.17 -16.64 4.31
N ARG A 483 -19.23 -15.79 3.86
CA ARG A 483 -17.92 -15.55 4.53
C ARG A 483 -18.06 -14.76 5.81
N PHE A 484 -19.11 -13.94 5.91
CA PHE A 484 -19.39 -13.08 7.07
C PHE A 484 -20.48 -13.65 7.98
N GLY A 485 -21.10 -14.77 7.59
CA GLY A 485 -22.17 -15.45 8.32
C GLY A 485 -23.55 -14.80 8.18
N SER A 486 -23.65 -13.60 7.60
CA SER A 486 -24.92 -12.95 7.26
C SER A 486 -24.75 -11.89 6.18
N ARG A 487 -25.85 -11.51 5.50
CA ARG A 487 -25.85 -10.42 4.52
C ARG A 487 -25.60 -9.06 5.17
N GLU A 488 -26.12 -8.84 6.37
CA GLU A 488 -25.94 -7.60 7.13
C GLU A 488 -24.46 -7.36 7.46
N ARG A 489 -23.75 -8.39 7.94
CA ARG A 489 -22.32 -8.27 8.24
C ARG A 489 -21.48 -8.05 6.99
N CYS A 490 -21.86 -8.66 5.87
CA CYS A 490 -21.23 -8.42 4.57
C CYS A 490 -21.45 -6.99 4.08
N ALA A 491 -22.67 -6.46 4.23
CA ALA A 491 -23.01 -5.08 3.91
C ALA A 491 -22.25 -4.08 4.79
N ASP A 492 -22.12 -4.35 6.09
CA ASP A 492 -21.30 -3.54 7.01
C ASP A 492 -19.83 -3.53 6.60
N ALA A 493 -19.29 -4.68 6.16
CA ALA A 493 -17.93 -4.78 5.63
C ALA A 493 -17.79 -3.97 4.33
N ALA A 494 -18.72 -4.09 3.38
CA ALA A 494 -18.73 -3.31 2.14
C ALA A 494 -18.74 -1.80 2.44
N TRP A 495 -19.61 -1.36 3.35
CA TRP A 495 -19.68 0.04 3.76
C TRP A 495 -18.37 0.53 4.41
N ALA A 496 -17.79 -0.28 5.30
CA ALA A 496 -16.50 0.06 5.91
C ALA A 496 -15.38 0.18 4.87
N MET A 497 -15.38 -0.67 3.83
CA MET A 497 -14.46 -0.57 2.70
C MET A 497 -14.69 0.71 1.89
N ALA A 498 -15.94 1.05 1.57
CA ALA A 498 -16.30 2.27 0.85
C ALA A 498 -15.79 3.53 1.58
N ALA A 499 -16.08 3.64 2.87
CA ALA A 499 -15.62 4.76 3.71
C ALA A 499 -14.08 4.83 3.77
N ARG A 500 -13.41 3.68 3.85
CA ARG A 500 -11.94 3.62 3.83
C ARG A 500 -11.37 4.05 2.47
N MET A 501 -12.07 3.78 1.37
CA MET A 501 -11.67 4.20 0.02
C MET A 501 -11.91 5.68 -0.23
N GLN A 502 -13.01 6.25 0.27
CA GLN A 502 -13.21 7.71 0.30
C GLN A 502 -12.07 8.40 1.07
N TYR A 503 -11.66 7.83 2.21
CA TYR A 503 -10.51 8.34 2.97
C TYR A 503 -9.18 8.25 2.20
N ASN A 504 -9.01 7.25 1.32
CA ASN A 504 -7.85 7.22 0.41
C ASN A 504 -7.89 8.38 -0.59
N SER A 505 -9.04 8.63 -1.24
CA SER A 505 -9.18 9.75 -2.18
C SER A 505 -8.92 11.09 -1.49
N TRP A 506 -9.51 11.28 -0.31
CA TRP A 506 -9.31 12.44 0.55
C TRP A 506 -7.85 12.70 0.94
N HIS A 507 -7.04 11.64 1.08
CA HIS A 507 -5.61 11.76 1.36
C HIS A 507 -4.71 11.94 0.15
N PHE A 508 -5.10 11.42 -1.01
CA PHE A 508 -4.24 11.46 -2.20
C PHE A 508 -4.44 12.73 -3.01
N LEU A 509 -5.64 13.32 -3.04
CA LEU A 509 -5.87 14.53 -3.82
C LEU A 509 -4.92 15.68 -3.43
N PRO A 510 -4.73 16.03 -2.13
CA PRO A 510 -3.79 17.08 -1.76
C PRO A 510 -2.33 16.79 -2.15
N GLY A 511 -1.94 15.51 -2.20
CA GLY A 511 -0.59 15.09 -2.62
C GLY A 511 -0.28 15.37 -4.09
N ASN A 512 -1.27 15.75 -4.90
CA ASN A 512 -1.12 16.16 -6.30
C ASN A 512 -1.08 17.69 -6.50
N LEU A 513 -1.23 18.48 -5.43
CA LEU A 513 -1.32 19.94 -5.49
C LEU A 513 0.07 20.60 -5.27
N PRO A 514 0.25 21.87 -5.67
CA PRO A 514 1.47 22.62 -5.36
C PRO A 514 1.76 22.67 -3.86
N ARG A 515 3.05 22.75 -3.51
CA ARG A 515 3.53 22.79 -2.12
C ARG A 515 3.36 24.18 -1.50
N VAL A 516 2.11 24.59 -1.32
CA VAL A 516 1.74 25.83 -0.60
C VAL A 516 1.40 25.52 0.86
N ALA A 517 1.42 26.52 1.73
CA ALA A 517 1.23 26.36 3.17
C ALA A 517 -0.04 25.55 3.54
N ALA A 518 -1.16 25.81 2.87
CA ALA A 518 -2.42 25.09 3.09
C ALA A 518 -2.31 23.58 2.78
N VAL A 519 -1.58 23.22 1.72
CA VAL A 519 -1.36 21.82 1.31
C VAL A 519 -0.37 21.12 2.24
N GLU A 520 0.69 21.81 2.66
CA GLU A 520 1.69 21.25 3.57
C GLU A 520 1.14 21.01 4.98
N ALA A 521 0.29 21.91 5.47
CA ALA A 521 -0.41 21.76 6.76
C ALA A 521 -1.41 20.60 6.78
N ARG A 522 -1.89 20.16 5.61
CA ARG A 522 -2.87 19.08 5.47
C ARG A 522 -2.21 17.70 5.51
N ASP A 523 -2.78 16.79 6.30
CA ASP A 523 -2.36 15.37 6.30
C ASP A 523 -2.69 14.69 4.95
N HIS A 524 -1.66 14.22 4.25
CA HIS A 524 -1.76 13.62 2.93
C HIS A 524 -0.61 12.65 2.72
N TYR A 525 -0.85 11.64 1.89
CA TYR A 525 0.15 10.67 1.46
C TYR A 525 0.63 11.00 0.05
N VAL A 526 1.80 10.47 -0.31
CA VAL A 526 2.20 10.44 -1.72
C VAL A 526 1.16 9.60 -2.49
N PRO A 527 0.56 10.14 -3.56
CA PRO A 527 -0.43 9.40 -4.35
C PRO A 527 0.19 8.14 -4.99
N PRO A 528 -0.52 7.01 -5.01
CA PRO A 528 0.01 5.81 -5.63
C PRO A 528 0.01 5.93 -7.16
N VAL A 529 1.14 5.55 -7.77
CA VAL A 529 1.37 5.65 -9.23
C VAL A 529 1.54 4.28 -9.92
N VAL A 530 1.64 3.20 -9.13
CA VAL A 530 1.79 1.84 -9.63
C VAL A 530 0.78 0.90 -8.96
N PRO A 531 0.27 -0.12 -9.67
CA PRO A 531 -0.58 -1.15 -9.10
C PRO A 531 0.15 -2.01 -8.06
N ASP A 532 -0.62 -2.71 -7.23
CA ASP A 532 -0.07 -3.73 -6.34
C ASP A 532 -0.91 -4.99 -6.26
N ILE A 533 -0.22 -6.09 -5.98
CA ILE A 533 -0.81 -7.35 -5.54
C ILE A 533 -0.40 -7.59 -4.10
N SER A 534 -1.38 -7.84 -3.24
CA SER A 534 -1.16 -8.07 -1.82
C SER A 534 -1.55 -9.48 -1.41
N LEU A 535 -0.65 -10.14 -0.68
CA LEU A 535 -0.80 -11.51 -0.19
C LEU A 535 -1.00 -11.49 1.32
N LEU A 536 -2.00 -12.21 1.81
CA LEU A 536 -2.27 -12.41 3.23
C LEU A 536 -2.28 -11.08 4.00
N SER A 537 -3.10 -10.13 3.55
CA SER A 537 -3.18 -8.79 4.14
C SER A 537 -3.96 -8.72 5.46
N ASP A 538 -4.55 -9.84 5.86
CA ASP A 538 -5.38 -10.06 7.05
C ASP A 538 -4.55 -10.37 8.32
N GLN A 539 -3.28 -9.99 8.35
CA GLN A 539 -2.38 -10.33 9.45
C GLN A 539 -2.25 -9.24 10.53
N HIS A 540 -2.21 -7.95 10.13
CA HIS A 540 -1.85 -6.85 11.03
C HIS A 540 -2.92 -5.78 11.19
N HIS A 541 -3.55 -5.38 10.08
CA HIS A 541 -4.48 -4.26 10.11
C HIS A 541 -5.84 -4.75 10.61
N ARG A 542 -6.32 -4.25 11.77
CA ARG A 542 -7.60 -4.67 12.36
C ARG A 542 -8.78 -4.66 11.37
N GLY A 543 -8.83 -3.65 10.50
CA GLY A 543 -9.85 -3.59 9.45
C GLY A 543 -9.70 -4.68 8.39
N HIS A 544 -8.47 -5.10 8.07
CA HIS A 544 -8.24 -6.22 7.17
C HIS A 544 -8.58 -7.55 7.82
N VAL A 545 -8.22 -7.76 9.10
CA VAL A 545 -8.58 -8.99 9.83
C VAL A 545 -10.11 -9.10 9.93
N ALA A 546 -10.79 -8.04 10.35
CA ALA A 546 -12.24 -8.02 10.50
C ALA A 546 -12.98 -8.21 9.17
N ALA A 547 -12.46 -7.62 8.08
CA ALA A 547 -13.03 -7.75 6.75
C ALA A 547 -12.48 -8.94 5.95
N ARG A 548 -11.65 -9.80 6.57
CA ARG A 548 -10.97 -10.93 5.93
C ARG A 548 -10.28 -10.57 4.61
N VAL A 549 -9.65 -9.40 4.55
CA VAL A 549 -8.92 -8.91 3.36
C VAL A 549 -7.64 -9.74 3.20
N ARG A 550 -7.75 -10.90 2.57
CA ARG A 550 -6.65 -11.86 2.46
C ARG A 550 -5.81 -11.60 1.21
N TYR A 551 -6.42 -11.60 0.03
CA TYR A 551 -5.74 -11.29 -1.23
C TYR A 551 -6.37 -10.05 -1.86
N CYS A 552 -5.53 -9.18 -2.41
CA CYS A 552 -6.00 -7.92 -2.98
C CYS A 552 -5.19 -7.55 -4.22
N VAL A 553 -5.88 -6.96 -5.21
CA VAL A 553 -5.27 -6.18 -6.27
C VAL A 553 -5.69 -4.73 -6.06
N ARG A 554 -4.74 -3.79 -6.15
CA ARG A 554 -5.02 -2.35 -6.25
C ARG A 554 -4.46 -1.85 -7.56
N SER A 555 -5.26 -1.09 -8.29
CA SER A 555 -4.90 -0.61 -9.60
C SER A 555 -5.21 0.88 -9.76
N PRO A 556 -4.33 1.75 -9.23
CA PRO A 556 -4.52 3.19 -9.28
C PRO A 556 -4.31 3.70 -10.71
N GLN A 557 -5.05 4.73 -11.08
CA GLN A 557 -4.90 5.41 -12.36
C GLN A 557 -4.76 6.91 -12.16
N GLN A 558 -4.00 7.50 -13.08
CA GLN A 558 -3.92 8.94 -13.22
C GLN A 558 -5.10 9.44 -14.06
N VAL A 559 -5.63 10.62 -13.70
CA VAL A 559 -6.60 11.35 -14.50
C VAL A 559 -6.07 12.77 -14.74
N ARG A 560 -6.19 13.29 -15.95
CA ARG A 560 -5.89 14.70 -16.25
C ARG A 560 -7.14 15.55 -16.09
N VAL A 561 -7.00 16.65 -15.35
CA VAL A 561 -8.03 17.68 -15.20
C VAL A 561 -7.35 19.03 -15.45
N LEU A 562 -7.82 19.81 -16.42
CA LEU A 562 -7.19 21.06 -16.86
C LEU A 562 -5.70 20.89 -17.20
N GLY A 563 -5.37 19.78 -17.88
CA GLY A 563 -4.00 19.40 -18.22
C GLY A 563 -3.14 18.92 -17.04
N ARG A 564 -3.60 19.08 -15.78
CA ARG A 564 -2.87 18.64 -14.58
C ARG A 564 -3.05 17.13 -14.37
N PRO A 565 -1.97 16.34 -14.30
CA PRO A 565 -2.05 14.93 -13.92
C PRO A 565 -2.35 14.80 -12.42
N LEU A 566 -3.41 14.05 -12.09
CA LEU A 566 -3.75 13.69 -10.71
C LEU A 566 -3.55 12.19 -10.54
N ALA A 567 -2.44 11.79 -9.92
CA ALA A 567 -2.10 10.39 -9.66
C ALA A 567 -3.01 9.76 -8.60
N GLY A 568 -3.35 8.48 -8.79
CA GLY A 568 -4.21 7.71 -7.89
C GLY A 568 -5.60 8.32 -7.69
N PHE A 569 -6.08 9.10 -8.67
CA PHE A 569 -7.35 9.81 -8.63
C PHE A 569 -8.52 8.82 -8.65
N VAL A 570 -8.44 7.85 -9.56
CA VAL A 570 -9.28 6.65 -9.54
C VAL A 570 -8.45 5.42 -9.28
N ASP A 571 -9.12 4.33 -8.93
CA ASP A 571 -8.51 3.06 -8.56
C ASP A 571 -9.54 1.97 -8.82
N LEU A 572 -9.09 0.78 -9.24
CA LEU A 572 -9.88 -0.45 -9.19
C LEU A 572 -9.24 -1.36 -8.14
N ARG A 573 -10.03 -1.84 -7.19
CA ARG A 573 -9.57 -2.85 -6.23
C ARG A 573 -10.40 -4.11 -6.29
N LEU A 574 -9.70 -5.23 -6.25
CA LEU A 574 -10.26 -6.56 -6.17
C LEU A 574 -9.85 -7.16 -4.84
N LEU A 575 -10.76 -7.87 -4.20
CA LEU A 575 -10.53 -8.50 -2.91
C LEU A 575 -11.06 -9.91 -2.90
N ARG A 576 -10.25 -10.81 -2.36
CA ARG A 576 -10.63 -12.20 -2.13
C ARG A 576 -10.36 -12.57 -0.67
N CYS A 577 -11.38 -13.09 -0.01
CA CYS A 577 -11.36 -13.50 1.40
C CYS A 577 -10.74 -14.89 1.58
N GLU A 578 -10.85 -15.75 0.57
CA GLU A 578 -10.32 -17.12 0.60
C GLU A 578 -9.98 -17.63 -0.82
N GLY A 579 -9.51 -18.87 -0.93
CA GLY A 579 -9.11 -19.45 -2.22
C GLY A 579 -7.68 -19.06 -2.64
N PRO A 580 -7.35 -19.20 -3.94
CA PRO A 580 -6.02 -18.86 -4.44
C PRO A 580 -5.75 -17.35 -4.35
N ALA A 581 -4.49 -16.96 -4.36
CA ALA A 581 -4.12 -15.57 -4.55
C ALA A 581 -4.47 -15.08 -5.97
N PHE A 582 -4.56 -13.77 -6.16
CA PHE A 582 -4.47 -13.21 -7.51
C PHE A 582 -3.10 -13.51 -8.11
N THR A 583 -3.00 -13.43 -9.43
CA THR A 583 -1.77 -13.68 -10.19
C THR A 583 -1.27 -12.39 -10.83
N GLU A 584 -0.05 -12.42 -11.36
CA GLU A 584 0.48 -11.29 -12.14
C GLU A 584 -0.37 -10.99 -13.39
N PRO A 585 -0.86 -11.99 -14.15
CA PRO A 585 -1.86 -11.76 -15.19
C PRO A 585 -3.12 -11.05 -14.72
N ASP A 586 -3.70 -11.46 -13.58
CA ASP A 586 -4.88 -10.80 -13.02
C ASP A 586 -4.62 -9.31 -12.78
N LEU A 587 -3.45 -8.97 -12.23
CA LEU A 587 -3.06 -7.58 -11.96
C LEU A 587 -2.95 -6.76 -13.25
N VAL A 588 -2.32 -7.28 -14.29
CA VAL A 588 -2.16 -6.56 -15.57
C VAL A 588 -3.52 -6.29 -16.21
N VAL A 589 -4.41 -7.29 -16.26
CA VAL A 589 -5.76 -7.12 -16.82
C VAL A 589 -6.59 -6.17 -15.96
N ALA A 590 -6.52 -6.28 -14.63
CA ALA A 590 -7.18 -5.33 -13.73
C ALA A 590 -6.65 -3.89 -13.91
N HIS A 591 -5.38 -3.73 -14.27
CA HIS A 591 -4.80 -2.43 -14.61
C HIS A 591 -5.33 -1.84 -15.91
N ARG A 592 -5.42 -2.65 -16.97
CA ARG A 592 -6.09 -2.26 -18.21
C ARG A 592 -7.56 -1.90 -17.97
N LEU A 593 -8.27 -2.68 -17.15
CA LEU A 593 -9.68 -2.43 -16.82
C LEU A 593 -9.86 -1.15 -16.01
N SER A 594 -8.98 -0.89 -15.05
CA SER A 594 -8.97 0.37 -14.30
C SER A 594 -8.80 1.59 -15.23
N ALA A 595 -8.01 1.46 -16.30
CA ALA A 595 -7.81 2.54 -17.27
C ALA A 595 -9.10 2.92 -18.04
N VAL A 596 -10.07 2.02 -18.17
CA VAL A 596 -11.40 2.33 -18.74
C VAL A 596 -12.15 3.33 -17.86
N VAL A 597 -12.13 3.14 -16.54
CA VAL A 597 -12.73 4.08 -15.59
C VAL A 597 -12.01 5.43 -15.64
N ALA A 598 -10.67 5.41 -15.69
CA ALA A 598 -9.87 6.63 -15.80
C ALA A 598 -10.19 7.42 -17.08
N ALA A 599 -10.34 6.73 -18.22
CA ALA A 599 -10.74 7.34 -19.49
C ALA A 599 -12.12 8.00 -19.39
N GLY A 600 -13.09 7.35 -18.75
CA GLY A 600 -14.41 7.94 -18.50
C GLY A 600 -14.35 9.19 -17.61
N VAL A 601 -13.60 9.14 -16.51
CA VAL A 601 -13.47 10.28 -15.60
C VAL A 601 -12.71 11.45 -16.25
N GLU A 602 -11.67 11.18 -17.04
CA GLU A 602 -10.95 12.20 -17.81
C GLU A 602 -11.83 12.83 -18.90
N ALA A 603 -12.63 12.02 -19.59
CA ALA A 603 -13.61 12.52 -20.56
C ALA A 603 -14.69 13.40 -19.90
N VAL A 604 -15.18 13.02 -18.71
CA VAL A 604 -16.09 13.88 -17.94
C VAL A 604 -15.43 15.18 -17.53
N ALA A 605 -14.15 15.17 -17.12
CA ALA A 605 -13.42 16.40 -16.83
C ALA A 605 -13.39 17.33 -18.05
N ALA A 606 -13.10 16.79 -19.24
CA ALA A 606 -13.11 17.56 -20.48
C ALA A 606 -14.49 18.13 -20.85
N LEU A 607 -15.57 17.36 -20.64
CA LEU A 607 -16.95 17.85 -20.84
C LEU A 607 -17.29 19.00 -19.88
N VAL A 608 -16.90 18.87 -18.61
CA VAL A 608 -17.12 19.92 -17.59
C VAL A 608 -16.31 21.17 -17.90
N GLU A 609 -15.09 21.02 -18.43
CA GLU A 609 -14.30 22.15 -18.90
C GLU A 609 -15.01 22.95 -20.00
N GLN A 610 -15.82 22.28 -20.82
CA GLN A 610 -16.66 22.84 -21.89
C GLN A 610 -18.05 23.32 -21.41
N GLY A 611 -18.35 23.18 -20.12
CA GLY A 611 -19.58 23.71 -19.50
C GLY A 611 -20.63 22.66 -19.13
N ALA A 612 -20.35 21.37 -19.29
CA ALA A 612 -21.22 20.32 -18.76
C ALA A 612 -21.22 20.33 -17.21
N SER A 613 -22.26 19.77 -16.60
CA SER A 613 -22.34 19.60 -15.15
C SER A 613 -22.57 18.14 -14.82
N VAL A 614 -21.53 17.45 -14.35
CA VAL A 614 -21.57 16.02 -14.02
C VAL A 614 -21.26 15.81 -12.54
N GLU A 615 -22.24 15.29 -11.82
CA GLU A 615 -22.16 14.96 -10.40
C GLU A 615 -22.46 13.47 -10.20
N VAL A 616 -21.70 12.81 -9.34
CA VAL A 616 -21.98 11.44 -8.90
C VAL A 616 -22.83 11.47 -7.63
N GLU A 617 -24.10 11.09 -7.76
CA GLU A 617 -25.08 11.07 -6.67
C GLU A 617 -25.25 9.67 -6.05
N ALA A 618 -24.94 8.62 -6.81
CA ALA A 618 -24.96 7.23 -6.37
C ALA A 618 -23.81 6.89 -5.40
N PHE A 619 -23.76 5.62 -4.99
CA PHE A 619 -22.71 5.05 -4.13
C PHE A 619 -22.60 5.73 -2.75
N ASP A 620 -23.67 6.35 -2.28
CA ASP A 620 -23.84 6.79 -0.90
C ASP A 620 -24.27 5.62 0.02
N HIS A 621 -24.40 5.89 1.31
CA HIS A 621 -24.85 4.90 2.28
C HIS A 621 -26.22 4.30 1.93
N GLY A 622 -27.14 5.13 1.40
CA GLY A 622 -28.48 4.70 1.01
C GLY A 622 -28.45 3.70 -0.15
N TRP A 623 -27.65 3.98 -1.18
CA TRP A 623 -27.41 3.11 -2.32
C TRP A 623 -26.82 1.77 -1.88
N HIS A 624 -25.77 1.78 -1.05
CA HIS A 624 -25.15 0.55 -0.55
C HIS A 624 -26.13 -0.32 0.23
N ARG A 625 -26.98 0.27 1.08
CA ARG A 625 -28.01 -0.49 1.79
C ARG A 625 -29.00 -1.16 0.83
N ARG A 626 -29.47 -0.44 -0.20
CA ARG A 626 -30.39 -1.02 -1.20
C ARG A 626 -29.74 -2.19 -1.94
N VAL A 627 -28.51 -2.01 -2.40
CA VAL A 627 -27.79 -3.04 -3.18
C VAL A 627 -27.47 -4.28 -2.35
N HIS A 628 -26.95 -4.10 -1.13
CA HIS A 628 -26.44 -5.24 -0.33
C HIS A 628 -27.51 -5.92 0.54
N LEU A 629 -28.55 -5.20 0.93
CA LEU A 629 -29.62 -5.74 1.79
C LEU A 629 -30.92 -6.01 1.02
N GLY A 630 -31.05 -5.55 -0.22
CA GLY A 630 -32.28 -5.69 -1.01
C GLY A 630 -33.47 -4.91 -0.46
N THR A 631 -33.25 -3.97 0.47
CA THR A 631 -34.31 -3.12 0.99
C THR A 631 -34.71 -2.11 -0.07
N THR A 632 -35.81 -2.37 -0.79
CA THR A 632 -36.58 -1.28 -1.42
C THR A 632 -37.05 -0.37 -0.28
N GLY A 633 -36.73 0.91 -0.36
CA GLY A 633 -37.20 1.86 0.64
C GLY A 633 -38.73 1.82 0.67
N ALA A 634 -39.30 1.48 1.82
CA ALA A 634 -40.66 1.85 2.14
C ALA A 634 -40.72 3.38 2.16
N ALA A 635 -41.13 3.96 1.04
CA ALA A 635 -41.52 5.35 0.92
C ALA A 635 -42.80 5.39 0.07
N GLY A 636 -43.95 5.39 0.74
CA GLY A 636 -45.26 5.79 0.20
C GLY A 636 -45.96 4.79 -0.73
N GLN A 637 -46.59 3.76 -0.17
CA GLN A 637 -47.90 3.31 -0.66
C GLN A 637 -48.94 3.95 0.26
N ASP A 638 -49.47 5.09 -0.19
CA ASP A 638 -50.88 5.48 -0.25
C ASP A 638 -50.97 6.97 -0.63
#